data_AF-A0A965ACL7-F1
#
_entry.id   AF-A0A965ACL7-F1
#
_cell.length_a   1.000
_cell.length_b   1.000
_cell.length_c   1.000
_cell.angle_alpha   90.00
_cell.angle_beta   90.00
_cell.angle_gamma   90.00
#
_symmetry.space_group_name_H-M   'P 1'
#
loop_
_entity.id
_entity.type
_entity.pdbx_description
1 polymer ?
#
loop_
_entity_poly.entity_id
_entity_poly.type
_entity_poly.pdbx_seq_one_letter_code
_entity_poly.pdbx_strand_id
1 'polypeptide(L)'
;MKYTVLILLFCSSLVLAQKPKNYAVVTNELTQKLVNAPVTKSPMRLGVVPFTATQSSTQQSPQFGEYLTETIIGQAGNYADKVKLYERTRLDAIIKEQELELSDLMKPATALKIGQLAPIDVILSGTYTKLKSYVAISARLLDVSSGEVLMTFAGSIKVDKNLATLFKASESKINQPQSQPTQPTAAPTVNVVINNTNGTSNTSTPSAAELCKLRVKEFKVKLNDLSSSEKIEAVVREAMQTAFDMNCGLLHFDVMYTFKRYKIENKNYYRFLLQTLDTIALPTKDERALEIIRFMANDQPLPDEAWTSVFKVMARIGNYHLSSYVDYAIARSENAPEEISQSRIDAIFQLVAAGKFGLPLPIKKEQAFFEVMEGFKRNQPLRQYVIEKYADDLVLDEKQKATFFSELMSMYKDETQTRIKSKIIQWIGDFINQHEYAKANEQLYDFVWHFKLTSYEQRNSEIKRDYPESDLKQLVVLSRERFAQYATTTPYPSQLEDRLNFCVKYNIPVPGVIPTLEEADKILKGNAVSEQLRLMKFLVLKEEAPLPLEATLVAFLAHKSLEDKDDLVEAQTLAIEVLGNCKTTHRTAIDYMINSLPNYGNDTEAAKIALVKIGKAAVAPLQARLDKTTLQDGGLQFQLITLLGKIGKDAKPAARSIQRILDTSTNKDIRYAAEAALQAIQ
;
A
#
# COMPACT_ATOMS: atom_id res chain seq x y z
N MET A 1 -7.48 49.25 18.42
CA MET A 1 -8.14 47.91 18.50
C MET A 1 -7.07 46.88 18.83
N LYS A 2 -7.39 45.94 19.73
CA LYS A 2 -6.43 45.15 20.51
C LYS A 2 -5.57 44.23 19.65
N TYR A 3 -4.25 44.31 19.83
CA TYR A 3 -3.24 43.41 19.31
C TYR A 3 -3.40 42.01 19.93
N THR A 4 -3.29 40.96 19.13
CA THR A 4 -3.02 39.60 19.63
C THR A 4 -1.89 39.02 18.79
N VAL A 5 -0.71 39.02 19.39
CA VAL A 5 0.52 38.40 18.89
C VAL A 5 0.34 36.89 18.94
N LEU A 6 0.37 36.22 17.80
CA LEU A 6 0.40 34.76 17.71
C LEU A 6 1.86 34.33 17.49
N ILE A 7 2.48 33.83 18.56
CA ILE A 7 3.82 33.22 18.53
C ILE A 7 3.70 31.88 17.79
N LEU A 8 4.37 31.79 16.63
CA LEU A 8 4.62 30.56 15.88
C LEU A 8 5.58 29.67 16.68
N LEU A 9 5.01 28.69 17.40
CA LEU A 9 5.75 27.59 17.98
C LEU A 9 6.03 26.55 16.88
N PHE A 10 7.28 26.55 16.39
CA PHE A 10 7.86 25.44 15.65
C PHE A 10 7.78 24.17 16.52
N CYS A 11 6.79 23.32 16.28
CA CYS A 11 6.79 21.95 16.78
C CYS A 11 7.52 21.06 15.76
N SER A 12 8.85 21.11 15.80
CA SER A 12 9.67 19.97 15.40
C SER A 12 9.18 18.77 16.21
N SER A 13 8.65 17.74 15.55
CA SER A 13 8.32 16.47 16.17
C SER A 13 9.61 15.73 16.54
N LEU A 14 10.26 16.22 17.59
CA LEU A 14 11.04 15.39 18.49
C LEU A 14 10.10 14.28 18.97
N VAL A 15 10.41 13.04 18.64
CA VAL A 15 9.85 11.87 19.32
C VAL A 15 10.37 11.95 20.76
N LEU A 16 9.72 12.76 21.58
CA LEU A 16 9.90 12.76 23.02
C LEU A 16 9.48 11.36 23.49
N ALA A 17 10.45 10.58 23.99
CA ALA A 17 10.16 9.35 24.69
C ALA A 17 9.16 9.66 25.82
N GLN A 18 7.90 9.27 25.63
CA GLN A 18 6.87 9.51 26.63
C GLN A 18 7.26 8.81 27.93
N LYS A 19 7.29 9.57 29.05
CA LYS A 19 7.55 8.99 30.37
C LYS A 19 6.51 7.90 30.67
N PRO A 20 6.92 6.71 31.15
CA PRO A 20 5.97 5.65 31.49
C PRO A 20 4.94 6.13 32.53
N LYS A 21 3.65 5.97 32.21
CA LYS A 21 2.51 6.33 33.06
C LYS A 21 1.88 5.07 33.66
N ASN A 22 0.99 5.24 34.64
CA ASN A 22 0.22 4.13 35.20
C ASN A 22 -0.75 3.54 34.17
N TYR A 23 -1.03 2.24 34.28
CA TYR A 23 -1.89 1.50 33.34
C TYR A 23 -3.23 2.18 33.08
N ALA A 24 -3.97 2.53 34.14
CA ALA A 24 -5.26 3.19 34.04
C ALA A 24 -5.22 4.53 33.29
N VAL A 25 -4.10 5.27 33.37
CA VAL A 25 -3.95 6.55 32.66
C VAL A 25 -3.80 6.29 31.17
N VAL A 26 -2.95 5.34 30.79
CA VAL A 26 -2.70 5.01 29.37
C VAL A 26 -3.95 4.40 28.72
N THR A 27 -4.66 3.50 29.40
CA THR A 27 -5.90 2.92 28.86
C THR A 27 -7.01 3.95 28.75
N ASN A 28 -7.15 4.86 29.74
CA ASN A 28 -8.10 5.98 29.63
C ASN A 28 -7.73 6.92 28.48
N GLU A 29 -6.46 7.27 28.30
CA GLU A 29 -6.01 8.13 27.18
C GLU A 29 -6.32 7.46 25.82
N LEU A 30 -6.06 6.16 25.68
CA LEU A 30 -6.40 5.39 24.49
C LEU A 30 -7.92 5.37 24.25
N THR A 31 -8.72 5.07 25.27
CA THR A 31 -10.18 5.03 25.16
C THR A 31 -10.75 6.41 24.83
N GLN A 32 -10.25 7.48 25.44
CA GLN A 32 -10.67 8.85 25.12
C GLN A 32 -10.34 9.21 23.67
N LYS A 33 -9.17 8.81 23.18
CA LYS A 33 -8.77 9.06 21.79
C LYS A 33 -9.61 8.23 20.80
N LEU A 34 -9.99 7.02 21.19
CA LEU A 34 -10.89 6.13 20.45
C LEU A 34 -12.30 6.72 20.32
N VAL A 35 -12.93 7.14 21.40
CA VAL A 35 -14.32 7.64 21.38
C VAL A 35 -14.47 9.01 20.73
N ASN A 36 -13.38 9.79 20.69
CA ASN A 36 -13.32 11.09 20.04
C ASN A 36 -12.73 11.03 18.62
N ALA A 37 -12.49 9.83 18.07
CA ALA A 37 -11.98 9.69 16.72
C ALA A 37 -13.00 10.22 15.69
N PRO A 38 -12.55 10.89 14.61
CA PRO A 38 -13.45 11.37 13.57
C PRO A 38 -14.02 10.17 12.78
N VAL A 39 -15.26 9.81 13.08
CA VAL A 39 -15.98 8.71 12.43
C VAL A 39 -17.17 9.21 11.64
N THR A 40 -17.46 8.54 10.53
CA THR A 40 -18.57 8.90 9.63
C THR A 40 -19.94 8.48 10.15
N LYS A 41 -20.00 7.58 11.14
CA LYS A 41 -21.23 7.06 11.78
C LYS A 41 -21.10 7.05 13.30
N SER A 42 -22.13 7.54 13.99
CA SER A 42 -22.21 7.54 15.46
C SER A 42 -23.59 7.05 15.93
N PRO A 43 -23.69 6.05 16.83
CA PRO A 43 -22.58 5.30 17.43
C PRO A 43 -21.88 4.37 16.42
N MET A 44 -20.55 4.31 16.47
CA MET A 44 -19.75 3.45 15.59
C MET A 44 -19.81 1.99 16.04
N ARG A 45 -20.02 1.04 15.12
CA ARG A 45 -19.89 -0.39 15.45
C ARG A 45 -18.39 -0.72 15.52
N LEU A 46 -17.89 -1.00 16.72
CA LEU A 46 -16.48 -1.19 17.00
C LEU A 46 -16.16 -2.68 17.19
N GLY A 47 -15.23 -3.19 16.38
CA GLY A 47 -14.50 -4.42 16.68
C GLY A 47 -13.21 -4.10 17.42
N VAL A 48 -12.92 -4.82 18.51
CA VAL A 48 -11.63 -4.71 19.20
C VAL A 48 -10.91 -6.05 19.07
N VAL A 49 -9.71 -6.00 18.50
CA VAL A 49 -8.86 -7.16 18.28
C VAL A 49 -7.87 -7.34 19.44
N PRO A 50 -7.46 -8.58 19.77
CA PRO A 50 -6.42 -8.82 20.76
C PRO A 50 -5.12 -8.06 20.48
N PHE A 51 -4.62 -7.33 21.47
CA PHE A 51 -3.30 -6.70 21.39
C PHE A 51 -2.18 -7.76 21.37
N THR A 52 -1.29 -7.68 20.39
CA THR A 52 -0.25 -8.70 20.19
C THR A 52 1.15 -8.24 20.60
N ALA A 53 1.98 -9.17 21.05
CA ALA A 53 3.37 -8.88 21.35
C ALA A 53 4.16 -8.62 20.06
N THR A 54 4.99 -7.58 20.03
CA THR A 54 5.98 -7.40 18.96
C THR A 54 7.11 -8.43 19.09
N GLN A 55 7.79 -8.75 17.98
CA GLN A 55 8.98 -9.62 17.98
C GLN A 55 10.09 -9.11 18.90
N SER A 56 10.22 -7.78 19.08
CA SER A 56 11.21 -7.14 19.95
C SER A 56 10.84 -7.14 21.45
N SER A 57 9.74 -7.79 21.84
CA SER A 57 9.29 -7.87 23.23
C SER A 57 10.20 -8.80 24.03
N THR A 58 10.71 -8.37 25.19
CA THR A 58 11.58 -9.21 26.03
C THR A 58 10.84 -10.43 26.61
N GLN A 59 9.51 -10.35 26.71
CA GLN A 59 8.62 -11.44 27.10
C GLN A 59 7.34 -11.34 26.27
N GLN A 60 6.92 -12.44 25.66
CA GLN A 60 5.66 -12.53 24.94
C GLN A 60 4.64 -13.24 25.83
N SER A 61 3.52 -12.58 26.13
CA SER A 61 2.45 -13.15 26.94
C SER A 61 1.07 -12.82 26.36
N PRO A 62 0.32 -13.82 25.87
CA PRO A 62 -1.06 -13.61 25.45
C PRO A 62 -1.93 -12.98 26.55
N GLN A 63 -1.67 -13.32 27.82
CA GLN A 63 -2.43 -12.87 28.98
C GLN A 63 -2.42 -11.35 29.15
N PHE A 64 -1.28 -10.67 28.95
CA PHE A 64 -1.24 -9.21 29.01
C PHE A 64 -2.05 -8.56 27.88
N GLY A 65 -1.92 -9.09 26.66
CA GLY A 65 -2.64 -8.61 25.49
C GLY A 65 -4.16 -8.73 25.66
N GLU A 66 -4.62 -9.88 26.15
CA GLU A 66 -6.02 -10.12 26.49
C GLU A 66 -6.52 -9.18 27.59
N TYR A 67 -5.75 -9.02 28.66
CA TYR A 67 -6.10 -8.12 29.77
C TYR A 67 -6.23 -6.65 29.31
N LEU A 68 -5.32 -6.19 28.45
CA LEU A 68 -5.39 -4.86 27.83
C LEU A 68 -6.64 -4.72 26.95
N THR A 69 -6.92 -5.73 26.12
CA THR A 69 -8.06 -5.74 25.21
C THR A 69 -9.38 -5.66 25.99
N GLU A 70 -9.56 -6.49 27.02
CA GLU A 70 -10.75 -6.49 27.88
C GLU A 70 -10.95 -5.17 28.62
N THR A 71 -9.85 -4.54 29.07
CA THR A 71 -9.94 -3.22 29.71
C THR A 71 -10.44 -2.17 28.73
N ILE A 72 -9.95 -2.15 27.50
CA ILE A 72 -10.41 -1.18 26.49
C ILE A 72 -11.86 -1.45 26.08
N ILE A 73 -12.27 -2.72 25.92
CA ILE A 73 -13.66 -3.09 25.66
C ILE A 73 -14.58 -2.60 26.79
N GLY A 74 -14.22 -2.89 28.05
CA GLY A 74 -15.00 -2.45 29.21
C GLY A 74 -15.10 -0.93 29.34
N GLN A 75 -14.01 -0.21 29.09
CA GLN A 75 -14.00 1.26 29.13
C GLN A 75 -14.78 1.89 27.97
N ALA A 76 -14.63 1.38 26.75
CA ALA A 76 -15.35 1.85 25.57
C ALA A 76 -16.86 1.57 25.68
N GLY A 77 -17.25 0.46 26.30
CA GLY A 77 -18.65 0.09 26.56
C GLY A 77 -19.42 1.10 27.41
N ASN A 78 -18.73 1.96 28.17
CA ASN A 78 -19.36 3.04 28.93
C ASN A 78 -19.84 4.22 28.06
N TYR A 79 -19.49 4.23 26.76
CA TYR A 79 -19.84 5.28 25.80
C TYR A 79 -20.83 4.74 24.76
N ALA A 80 -21.97 4.20 25.20
CA ALA A 80 -22.96 3.55 24.33
C ALA A 80 -23.59 4.50 23.28
N ASP A 81 -23.55 5.81 23.53
CA ASP A 81 -23.96 6.86 22.60
C ASP A 81 -22.94 7.11 21.47
N LYS A 82 -21.68 6.71 21.69
CA LYS A 82 -20.58 6.85 20.71
C LYS A 82 -20.15 5.54 20.08
N VAL A 83 -20.28 4.42 20.80
CA VAL A 83 -19.73 3.12 20.42
C VAL A 83 -20.74 2.00 20.66
N LYS A 84 -20.92 1.14 19.66
CA LYS A 84 -21.60 -0.16 19.78
C LYS A 84 -20.57 -1.27 19.62
N LEU A 85 -20.31 -2.01 20.69
CA LEU A 85 -19.32 -3.09 20.68
C LEU A 85 -19.83 -4.28 19.86
N TYR A 86 -18.96 -4.82 19.00
CA TYR A 86 -19.20 -6.07 18.29
C TYR A 86 -18.73 -7.27 19.12
N GLU A 87 -19.45 -8.39 19.02
CA GLU A 87 -19.19 -9.55 19.86
C GLU A 87 -17.82 -10.17 19.56
N ARG A 88 -16.95 -10.22 20.57
CA ARG A 88 -15.56 -10.66 20.44
C ARG A 88 -15.46 -12.10 19.91
N THR A 89 -16.26 -13.03 20.43
CA THR A 89 -16.26 -14.43 20.01
C THR A 89 -16.55 -14.61 18.52
N ARG A 90 -17.42 -13.76 17.94
CA ARG A 90 -17.70 -13.75 16.51
C ARG A 90 -16.55 -13.13 15.71
N LEU A 91 -15.94 -12.08 16.23
CA LEU A 91 -14.77 -11.47 15.59
C LEU A 91 -13.58 -12.43 15.57
N ASP A 92 -13.33 -13.13 16.67
CA ASP A 92 -12.28 -14.14 16.81
C ASP A 92 -12.53 -15.34 15.86
N ALA A 93 -13.80 -15.75 15.69
CA ALA A 93 -14.17 -16.77 14.71
C ALA A 93 -13.85 -16.31 13.27
N ILE A 94 -14.22 -15.08 12.91
CA ILE A 94 -13.92 -14.50 11.59
C ILE A 94 -12.41 -14.42 11.34
N ILE A 95 -11.63 -13.95 12.31
CA ILE A 95 -10.17 -13.86 12.21
C ILE A 95 -9.56 -15.24 11.99
N LYS A 96 -10.04 -16.25 12.73
CA LYS A 96 -9.57 -17.63 12.64
C LYS A 96 -9.96 -18.30 11.31
N GLU A 97 -11.20 -18.11 10.85
CA GLU A 97 -11.70 -18.65 9.58
C GLU A 97 -10.95 -18.09 8.37
N GLN A 98 -10.52 -16.82 8.45
CA GLN A 98 -9.76 -16.17 7.39
C GLN A 98 -8.25 -16.44 7.47
N GLU A 99 -7.81 -17.32 8.38
CA GLU A 99 -6.39 -17.63 8.65
C GLU A 99 -5.52 -16.37 8.84
N LEU A 100 -6.10 -15.29 9.38
CA LEU A 100 -5.40 -14.02 9.53
C LEU A 100 -4.45 -14.09 10.72
N GLU A 101 -3.18 -13.78 10.48
CA GLU A 101 -2.24 -13.57 11.56
C GLU A 101 -2.65 -12.33 12.37
N LEU A 102 -2.61 -12.42 13.70
CA LEU A 102 -3.00 -11.29 14.55
C LEU A 102 -2.11 -10.05 14.34
N SER A 103 -0.87 -10.21 13.88
CA SER A 103 0.03 -9.12 13.46
C SER A 103 -0.42 -8.43 12.17
N ASP A 104 -1.12 -9.15 11.28
CA ASP A 104 -1.63 -8.61 10.02
C ASP A 104 -2.89 -7.76 10.20
N LEU A 105 -3.53 -7.82 11.37
CA LEU A 105 -4.70 -7.02 11.74
C LEU A 105 -4.38 -5.52 11.90
N MET A 106 -3.10 -5.14 11.84
CA MET A 106 -2.64 -3.74 11.83
C MET A 106 -2.56 -3.15 10.41
N LYS A 107 -2.82 -3.96 9.37
CA LYS A 107 -2.73 -3.57 7.96
C LYS A 107 -4.12 -3.12 7.44
N PRO A 108 -4.20 -2.00 6.69
CA PRO A 108 -5.43 -1.54 6.04
C PRO A 108 -6.20 -2.62 5.26
N ALA A 109 -5.48 -3.44 4.48
CA ALA A 109 -6.06 -4.49 3.67
C ALA A 109 -6.82 -5.55 4.49
N THR A 110 -6.39 -5.79 5.73
CA THR A 110 -7.00 -6.78 6.61
C THR A 110 -8.26 -6.24 7.29
N ALA A 111 -8.27 -4.95 7.64
CA ALA A 111 -9.47 -4.28 8.14
C ALA A 111 -10.61 -4.29 7.12
N LEU A 112 -10.29 -4.08 5.83
CA LEU A 112 -11.25 -4.18 4.73
C LEU A 112 -11.89 -5.57 4.64
N LYS A 113 -11.09 -6.64 4.78
CA LYS A 113 -11.59 -8.03 4.78
C LYS A 113 -12.52 -8.29 5.96
N ILE A 114 -12.16 -7.83 7.15
CA ILE A 114 -13.01 -8.01 8.35
C ILE A 114 -14.33 -7.25 8.21
N GLY A 115 -14.30 -6.02 7.68
CA GLY A 115 -15.52 -5.24 7.42
C GLY A 115 -16.48 -5.85 6.41
N GLN A 116 -16.01 -6.74 5.54
CA GLN A 116 -16.85 -7.49 4.60
C GLN A 116 -17.56 -8.68 5.26
N LEU A 117 -17.00 -9.21 6.35
CA LEU A 117 -17.47 -10.43 7.03
C LEU A 117 -18.24 -10.13 8.31
N ALA A 118 -17.92 -9.01 8.96
CA ALA A 118 -18.58 -8.54 10.16
C ALA A 118 -19.23 -7.17 9.90
N PRO A 119 -20.46 -6.92 10.39
CA PRO A 119 -21.14 -5.63 10.31
C PRO A 119 -20.52 -4.62 11.31
N ILE A 120 -19.23 -4.33 11.13
CA ILE A 120 -18.41 -3.41 11.92
C ILE A 120 -18.19 -2.15 11.07
N ASP A 121 -18.02 -0.98 11.70
CA ASP A 121 -17.67 0.27 11.00
C ASP A 121 -16.19 0.61 11.20
N VAL A 122 -15.63 0.30 12.37
CA VAL A 122 -14.23 0.53 12.69
C VAL A 122 -13.63 -0.63 13.48
N ILE A 123 -12.34 -0.90 13.27
CA ILE A 123 -11.60 -1.92 14.01
C ILE A 123 -10.43 -1.29 14.76
N LEU A 124 -10.36 -1.54 16.07
CA LEU A 124 -9.21 -1.18 16.89
C LEU A 124 -8.27 -2.38 16.95
N SER A 125 -7.05 -2.17 16.48
CA SER A 125 -5.95 -3.15 16.54
C SER A 125 -4.73 -2.52 17.19
N GLY A 126 -3.87 -3.33 17.79
CA GLY A 126 -2.66 -2.83 18.42
C GLY A 126 -1.63 -3.89 18.76
N THR A 127 -0.43 -3.40 19.04
CA THR A 127 0.72 -4.20 19.46
C THR A 127 1.29 -3.65 20.75
N TYR A 128 1.94 -4.51 21.52
CA TYR A 128 2.71 -4.11 22.69
C TYR A 128 4.14 -4.67 22.66
N THR A 129 5.06 -3.95 23.26
CA THR A 129 6.46 -4.36 23.45
C THR A 129 6.79 -4.30 24.92
N LYS A 130 6.96 -5.46 25.58
CA LYS A 130 7.49 -5.51 26.95
C LYS A 130 8.97 -5.16 26.92
N LEU A 131 9.32 -4.12 27.68
CA LEU A 131 10.69 -3.71 27.97
C LEU A 131 10.96 -3.90 29.47
N LYS A 132 12.19 -3.62 29.91
CA LYS A 132 12.63 -3.94 31.29
C LYS A 132 11.71 -3.35 32.37
N SER A 133 11.41 -2.05 32.31
CA SER A 133 10.65 -1.33 33.35
C SER A 133 9.25 -0.84 32.90
N TYR A 134 8.90 -0.96 31.62
CA TYR A 134 7.63 -0.51 31.06
C TYR A 134 7.20 -1.36 29.86
N VAL A 135 5.96 -1.21 29.43
CA VAL A 135 5.41 -1.79 28.19
C VAL A 135 5.07 -0.65 27.25
N ALA A 136 5.63 -0.66 26.04
CA ALA A 136 5.24 0.27 24.99
C ALA A 136 3.99 -0.28 24.28
N ILE A 137 2.99 0.57 24.07
CA ILE A 137 1.73 0.26 23.39
C ILE A 137 1.65 1.08 22.11
N SER A 138 1.25 0.43 21.03
CA SER A 138 0.89 1.07 19.77
C SER A 138 -0.49 0.57 19.36
N ALA A 139 -1.42 1.47 19.05
CA ALA A 139 -2.76 1.11 18.59
C ALA A 139 -3.17 1.94 17.39
N ARG A 140 -4.06 1.38 16.57
CA ARG A 140 -4.64 2.04 15.39
C ARG A 140 -6.13 1.73 15.32
N LEU A 141 -6.92 2.77 15.08
CA LEU A 141 -8.32 2.64 14.67
C LEU A 141 -8.38 2.72 13.15
N LEU A 142 -8.95 1.69 12.53
CA LEU A 142 -9.06 1.57 11.08
C LEU A 142 -10.54 1.64 10.69
N ASP A 143 -10.87 2.46 9.71
CA ASP A 143 -12.16 2.40 9.02
C ASP A 143 -12.21 1.10 8.19
N VAL A 144 -13.20 0.25 8.42
CA VAL A 144 -13.23 -1.06 7.75
C VAL A 144 -13.81 -1.00 6.33
N SER A 145 -14.33 0.15 5.91
CA SER A 145 -14.87 0.37 4.56
C SER A 145 -13.85 1.03 3.62
N SER A 146 -12.98 1.90 4.13
CA SER A 146 -11.90 2.55 3.38
C SER A 146 -10.51 1.98 3.66
N GLY A 147 -10.32 1.30 4.81
CA GLY A 147 -9.01 0.85 5.29
C GLY A 147 -8.17 1.97 5.89
N GLU A 148 -8.70 3.19 5.98
CA GLU A 148 -7.98 4.36 6.46
C GLU A 148 -7.72 4.29 7.97
N VAL A 149 -6.57 4.81 8.39
CA VAL A 149 -6.24 4.94 9.81
C VAL A 149 -6.88 6.21 10.35
N LEU A 150 -8.00 6.07 11.05
CA LEU A 150 -8.74 7.19 11.67
C LEU A 150 -8.04 7.73 12.91
N MET A 151 -7.28 6.88 13.61
CA MET A 151 -6.58 7.25 14.83
C MET A 151 -5.34 6.38 15.02
N THR A 152 -4.25 6.99 15.48
CA THR A 152 -3.06 6.27 15.99
C THR A 152 -2.84 6.62 17.45
N PHE A 153 -2.35 5.66 18.24
CA PHE A 153 -2.00 5.86 19.64
C PHE A 153 -0.65 5.24 19.93
N ALA A 154 0.17 5.96 20.69
CA ALA A 154 1.41 5.46 21.25
C ALA A 154 1.45 5.85 22.73
N GLY A 155 1.75 4.88 23.60
CA GLY A 155 1.79 5.08 25.05
C GLY A 155 2.77 4.14 25.74
N SER A 156 3.25 4.53 26.92
CA SER A 156 4.19 3.74 27.73
C SER A 156 3.57 3.44 29.10
N ILE A 157 3.36 2.17 29.42
CA ILE A 157 2.79 1.70 30.68
C ILE A 157 3.92 1.28 31.63
N LYS A 158 4.04 1.92 32.78
CA LYS A 158 4.93 1.46 33.85
C LYS A 158 4.44 0.10 34.39
N VAL A 159 5.34 -0.88 34.45
CA VAL A 159 5.00 -2.21 34.99
C VAL A 159 5.10 -2.18 36.51
N ASP A 160 3.96 -2.31 37.18
CA ASP A 160 3.90 -2.51 38.62
C ASP A 160 3.91 -4.01 38.99
N LYS A 161 3.84 -4.32 40.30
CA LYS A 161 3.89 -5.70 40.79
C LYS A 161 2.73 -6.56 40.29
N ASN A 162 1.56 -5.96 40.06
CA ASN A 162 0.37 -6.67 39.60
C ASN A 162 0.44 -6.95 38.10
N LEU A 163 0.82 -5.95 37.30
CA LEU A 163 1.01 -6.13 35.86
C LEU A 163 2.17 -7.07 35.53
N ALA A 164 3.19 -7.12 36.40
CA ALA A 164 4.30 -8.05 36.24
C ALA A 164 3.87 -9.52 36.31
N THR A 165 2.76 -9.86 36.98
CA THR A 165 2.25 -11.25 37.04
C THR A 165 1.74 -11.71 35.68
N LEU A 166 1.22 -10.79 34.86
CA LEU A 166 0.75 -11.05 33.50
C LEU A 166 1.87 -11.39 32.52
N PHE A 167 3.16 -11.27 32.90
CA PHE A 167 4.30 -11.61 32.04
C PHE A 167 5.11 -12.80 32.55
N LYS A 168 4.70 -13.45 33.65
CA LYS A 168 5.38 -14.64 34.15
C LYS A 168 4.88 -15.85 33.35
N ALA A 169 5.81 -16.59 32.76
CA ALA A 169 5.50 -17.84 32.06
C ALA A 169 4.80 -18.81 33.03
N SER A 170 3.74 -19.46 32.56
CA SER A 170 3.32 -20.73 33.14
C SER A 170 4.49 -21.69 32.96
N GLU A 171 5.22 -21.98 34.02
CA GLU A 171 6.13 -23.12 34.04
C GLU A 171 5.28 -24.36 33.77
N SER A 172 5.41 -24.90 32.56
CA SER A 172 5.06 -26.29 32.29
C SER A 172 5.87 -27.15 33.25
N LYS A 173 5.23 -27.65 34.30
CA LYS A 173 5.72 -28.85 34.98
C LYS A 173 5.74 -29.97 33.93
N ILE A 174 6.95 -30.28 33.48
CA ILE A 174 7.30 -31.58 32.91
C ILE A 174 6.96 -32.60 33.99
N ASN A 175 5.96 -33.44 33.75
CA ASN A 175 5.77 -34.67 34.50
C ASN A 175 5.85 -35.84 33.52
N GLN A 176 6.97 -36.56 33.59
CA GLN A 176 7.01 -38.00 33.36
C GLN A 176 7.27 -38.70 34.72
N PRO A 177 6.94 -39.99 34.83
CA PRO A 177 6.03 -40.51 35.84
C PRO A 177 6.75 -41.01 37.10
N GLN A 178 6.10 -40.91 38.26
CA GLN A 178 6.26 -41.87 39.34
C GLN A 178 5.08 -41.85 40.33
N SER A 179 4.94 -42.98 40.99
CA SER A 179 3.76 -43.64 41.56
C SER A 179 3.28 -43.14 42.93
N GLN A 180 2.03 -43.53 43.26
CA GLN A 180 1.44 -43.79 44.59
C GLN A 180 0.97 -42.58 45.44
N PRO A 181 0.15 -42.79 46.50
CA PRO A 181 -1.20 -43.35 46.56
C PRO A 181 -2.22 -42.37 47.21
N THR A 182 -3.51 -42.55 46.95
CA THR A 182 -4.65 -41.75 47.48
C THR A 182 -5.13 -42.19 48.85
N GLN A 183 -5.44 -41.24 49.76
CA GLN A 183 -6.72 -41.07 50.51
C GLN A 183 -6.64 -39.97 51.64
N PRO A 184 -7.76 -39.49 52.28
CA PRO A 184 -8.62 -38.38 51.81
C PRO A 184 -9.02 -37.37 52.94
N THR A 185 -9.78 -36.29 52.64
CA THR A 185 -10.70 -35.54 53.56
C THR A 185 -11.39 -34.41 52.77
N ALA A 186 -12.68 -34.47 52.40
CA ALA A 186 -13.96 -34.37 53.14
C ALA A 186 -14.46 -32.92 53.41
N ALA A 187 -15.58 -32.54 52.79
CA ALA A 187 -16.62 -31.59 53.25
C ALA A 187 -17.90 -31.77 52.39
N PRO A 188 -19.12 -31.37 52.82
CA PRO A 188 -20.17 -32.28 53.29
C PRO A 188 -21.36 -32.44 52.34
N THR A 189 -22.10 -33.55 52.50
CA THR A 189 -23.36 -33.88 51.82
C THR A 189 -24.58 -33.67 52.72
N VAL A 190 -25.67 -33.14 52.15
CA VAL A 190 -27.02 -33.21 52.71
C VAL A 190 -27.63 -34.57 52.33
N ASN A 191 -28.11 -35.30 53.34
CA ASN A 191 -28.61 -36.66 53.22
C ASN A 191 -30.04 -36.71 52.65
N VAL A 192 -30.25 -37.54 51.63
CA VAL A 192 -31.55 -38.18 51.36
C VAL A 192 -31.32 -39.69 51.37
N VAL A 193 -31.91 -40.36 52.36
CA VAL A 193 -31.85 -41.81 52.53
C VAL A 193 -32.99 -42.44 51.76
N ILE A 194 -32.66 -43.31 50.79
CA ILE A 194 -33.57 -44.37 50.32
C ILE A 194 -32.76 -45.68 50.27
N ASN A 195 -33.29 -46.70 50.94
CA ASN A 195 -32.67 -48.00 51.20
C ASN A 195 -32.58 -48.91 49.96
N ASN A 196 -31.44 -49.60 49.88
CA ASN A 196 -31.12 -50.92 49.30
C ASN A 196 -32.16 -51.62 48.40
N THR A 197 -31.74 -52.08 47.21
CA THR A 197 -31.30 -53.47 46.95
C THR A 197 -31.06 -53.72 45.44
N ASN A 198 -29.99 -54.49 45.16
CA ASN A 198 -29.79 -55.39 44.01
C ASN A 198 -29.98 -54.89 42.56
N GLY A 199 -28.83 -54.77 41.87
CA GLY A 199 -28.61 -55.38 40.55
C GLY A 199 -29.19 -54.67 39.34
N THR A 200 -28.35 -53.97 38.58
CA THR A 200 -28.10 -54.23 37.15
C THR A 200 -27.05 -53.27 36.59
N SER A 201 -26.10 -53.84 35.87
CA SER A 201 -25.14 -53.16 35.00
C SER A 201 -25.85 -52.34 33.92
N ASN A 202 -25.51 -51.05 33.79
CA ASN A 202 -25.74 -50.28 32.57
C ASN A 202 -24.43 -49.60 32.14
N THR A 203 -23.72 -50.25 31.23
CA THR A 203 -22.69 -49.63 30.40
C THR A 203 -23.38 -48.75 29.36
N SER A 204 -23.19 -47.43 29.42
CA SER A 204 -23.65 -46.51 28.39
C SER A 204 -22.88 -46.76 27.09
N THR A 205 -23.58 -47.21 26.04
CA THR A 205 -23.02 -47.42 24.71
C THR A 205 -22.55 -46.09 24.11
N PRO A 206 -21.33 -45.98 23.58
CA PRO A 206 -20.84 -44.74 22.98
C PRO A 206 -21.71 -44.33 21.78
N SER A 207 -21.95 -43.03 21.64
CA SER A 207 -22.69 -42.45 20.52
C SER A 207 -21.98 -42.71 19.19
N ALA A 208 -22.73 -42.69 18.08
CA ALA A 208 -22.17 -42.87 16.74
C ALA A 208 -21.02 -41.88 16.43
N ALA A 209 -21.11 -40.64 16.95
CA ALA A 209 -20.07 -39.63 16.80
C ALA A 209 -18.79 -39.98 17.59
N GLU A 210 -18.91 -40.57 18.77
CA GLU A 210 -17.76 -41.03 19.57
C GLU A 210 -17.08 -42.24 18.93
N LEU A 211 -17.86 -43.16 18.37
CA LEU A 211 -17.36 -44.27 17.57
C LEU A 211 -16.61 -43.78 16.31
N CYS A 212 -17.13 -42.77 15.61
CA CYS A 212 -16.42 -42.14 14.50
C CYS A 212 -15.07 -41.55 14.93
N LYS A 213 -15.02 -40.79 16.04
CA LYS A 213 -13.78 -40.20 16.55
C LYS A 213 -12.74 -41.26 16.91
N LEU A 214 -13.15 -42.36 17.53
CA LEU A 214 -12.26 -43.48 17.86
C LEU A 214 -11.69 -44.12 16.58
N ARG A 215 -12.55 -44.43 15.60
CA ARG A 215 -12.12 -44.99 14.32
C ARG A 215 -11.14 -44.08 13.59
N VAL A 216 -11.42 -42.77 13.52
CA VAL A 216 -10.51 -41.79 12.90
C VAL A 216 -9.16 -41.76 13.63
N LYS A 217 -9.15 -41.80 14.97
CA LYS A 217 -7.92 -41.81 15.76
C LYS A 217 -7.08 -43.07 15.52
N GLU A 218 -7.71 -44.24 15.45
CA GLU A 218 -7.05 -45.50 15.14
C GLU A 218 -6.49 -45.51 13.71
N PHE A 219 -7.28 -45.00 12.75
CA PHE A 219 -6.88 -44.90 11.36
C PHE A 219 -5.66 -43.99 11.16
N LYS A 220 -5.60 -42.83 11.85
CA LYS A 220 -4.47 -41.90 11.75
C LYS A 220 -3.11 -42.55 12.07
N VAL A 221 -3.06 -43.54 12.96
CA VAL A 221 -1.80 -44.24 13.28
C VAL A 221 -1.25 -44.97 12.06
N LYS A 222 -2.12 -45.49 11.18
CA LYS A 222 -1.73 -46.19 9.95
C LYS A 222 -1.12 -45.26 8.90
N LEU A 223 -1.44 -43.97 8.94
CA LEU A 223 -0.83 -42.96 8.06
C LEU A 223 0.64 -42.67 8.40
N ASN A 224 1.13 -43.10 9.58
CA ASN A 224 2.54 -42.92 9.96
C ASN A 224 3.48 -43.89 9.22
N ASP A 225 2.95 -44.96 8.62
CA ASP A 225 3.76 -45.98 7.94
C ASP A 225 3.19 -46.30 6.54
N LEU A 226 3.67 -45.54 5.55
CA LEU A 226 3.33 -45.70 4.14
C LEU A 226 4.52 -46.20 3.32
N SER A 227 5.39 -47.01 3.94
CA SER A 227 6.71 -47.35 3.38
C SER A 227 6.69 -48.32 2.19
N SER A 228 5.53 -48.89 1.82
CA SER A 228 5.39 -49.83 0.70
C SER A 228 4.05 -49.67 -0.02
N SER A 229 3.98 -50.15 -1.26
CA SER A 229 2.75 -50.12 -2.06
C SER A 229 1.60 -50.87 -1.39
N GLU A 230 1.89 -51.99 -0.73
CA GLU A 230 0.89 -52.80 -0.02
C GLU A 230 0.28 -52.05 1.16
N LYS A 231 1.10 -51.29 1.90
CA LYS A 231 0.64 -50.46 3.03
C LYS A 231 -0.22 -49.31 2.54
N ILE A 232 0.17 -48.66 1.45
CA ILE A 232 -0.62 -47.60 0.81
C ILE A 232 -1.98 -48.15 0.36
N GLU A 233 -1.99 -49.29 -0.36
CA GLU A 233 -3.24 -49.92 -0.81
C GLU A 233 -4.14 -50.38 0.35
N ALA A 234 -3.56 -50.83 1.46
CA ALA A 234 -4.32 -51.18 2.67
C ALA A 234 -5.00 -49.96 3.29
N VAL A 235 -4.28 -48.84 3.42
CA VAL A 235 -4.81 -47.57 3.92
C VAL A 235 -5.93 -47.05 3.01
N VAL A 236 -5.73 -47.08 1.69
CA VAL A 236 -6.74 -46.64 0.71
C VAL A 236 -8.00 -47.49 0.81
N ARG A 237 -7.86 -48.83 0.83
CA ARG A 237 -8.98 -49.76 0.90
C ARG A 237 -9.81 -49.56 2.18
N GLU A 238 -9.14 -49.33 3.31
CA GLU A 238 -9.82 -49.06 4.57
C GLU A 238 -10.46 -47.67 4.59
N ALA A 239 -9.78 -46.64 4.07
CA ALA A 239 -10.34 -45.29 3.98
C ALA A 239 -11.64 -45.30 3.16
N MET A 240 -11.63 -45.94 1.99
CA MET A 240 -12.78 -46.01 1.07
C MET A 240 -13.96 -46.81 1.61
N GLN A 241 -13.81 -47.57 2.70
CA GLN A 241 -14.94 -48.21 3.40
C GLN A 241 -15.74 -47.20 4.25
N THR A 242 -15.17 -46.03 4.52
CA THR A 242 -15.83 -44.93 5.20
C THR A 242 -16.30 -43.93 4.15
N ALA A 243 -17.57 -43.53 4.20
CA ALA A 243 -18.05 -42.47 3.33
C ALA A 243 -17.34 -41.15 3.71
N PHE A 244 -16.97 -40.35 2.70
CA PHE A 244 -16.38 -39.04 2.96
C PHE A 244 -17.48 -38.04 3.34
N ASP A 245 -18.09 -38.20 4.51
CA ASP A 245 -19.05 -37.28 5.12
C ASP A 245 -18.40 -36.38 6.18
N MET A 246 -19.18 -35.45 6.73
CA MET A 246 -18.74 -34.55 7.81
C MET A 246 -18.71 -35.20 9.21
N ASN A 247 -18.98 -36.51 9.30
CA ASN A 247 -19.03 -37.24 10.56
C ASN A 247 -17.78 -38.14 10.69
N CYS A 248 -17.86 -39.35 10.16
CA CYS A 248 -16.79 -40.34 10.17
C CYS A 248 -15.75 -40.05 9.07
N GLY A 249 -16.14 -39.33 8.02
CA GLY A 249 -15.31 -39.06 6.84
C GLY A 249 -14.18 -38.05 7.04
N LEU A 250 -14.03 -37.45 8.24
CA LEU A 250 -12.94 -36.50 8.51
C LEU A 250 -11.53 -37.11 8.29
N LEU A 251 -11.40 -38.43 8.35
CA LEU A 251 -10.14 -39.12 8.03
C LEU A 251 -9.64 -38.83 6.61
N HIS A 252 -10.52 -38.54 5.65
CA HIS A 252 -10.11 -38.31 4.27
C HIS A 252 -9.28 -37.04 4.13
N PHE A 253 -9.49 -36.02 4.97
CA PHE A 253 -8.60 -34.86 5.02
C PHE A 253 -7.17 -35.26 5.44
N ASP A 254 -7.03 -36.14 6.43
CA ASP A 254 -5.72 -36.65 6.85
C ASP A 254 -5.05 -37.49 5.75
N VAL A 255 -5.83 -38.32 5.04
CA VAL A 255 -5.32 -39.11 3.90
C VAL A 255 -4.83 -38.18 2.80
N MET A 256 -5.65 -37.23 2.35
CA MET A 256 -5.30 -36.26 1.30
C MET A 256 -4.05 -35.46 1.69
N TYR A 257 -4.00 -34.93 2.91
CA TYR A 257 -2.84 -34.19 3.42
C TYR A 257 -1.57 -35.05 3.42
N THR A 258 -1.67 -36.28 3.91
CA THR A 258 -0.54 -37.22 3.98
C THR A 258 -0.07 -37.60 2.57
N PHE A 259 -0.98 -37.92 1.67
CA PHE A 259 -0.67 -38.31 0.31
C PHE A 259 -0.02 -37.16 -0.46
N LYS A 260 -0.53 -35.93 -0.27
CA LYS A 260 0.10 -34.73 -0.82
C LYS A 260 1.51 -34.55 -0.28
N ARG A 261 1.69 -34.62 1.04
CA ARG A 261 3.00 -34.46 1.70
C ARG A 261 4.05 -35.45 1.19
N TYR A 262 3.66 -36.70 0.98
CA TYR A 262 4.55 -37.77 0.53
C TYR A 262 4.51 -38.03 -0.99
N LYS A 263 3.81 -37.18 -1.76
CA LYS A 263 3.64 -37.30 -3.22
C LYS A 263 3.14 -38.69 -3.66
N ILE A 264 2.17 -39.23 -2.93
CA ILE A 264 1.58 -40.54 -3.20
C ILE A 264 0.40 -40.37 -4.14
N GLU A 265 0.45 -41.05 -5.28
CA GLU A 265 -0.65 -41.13 -6.23
C GLU A 265 -1.35 -42.48 -6.12
N ASN A 266 -2.68 -42.46 -5.99
CA ASN A 266 -3.48 -43.68 -6.01
C ASN A 266 -4.74 -43.48 -6.85
N LYS A 267 -4.85 -44.24 -7.95
CA LYS A 267 -5.94 -44.11 -8.92
C LYS A 267 -7.32 -44.46 -8.35
N ASN A 268 -7.40 -45.44 -7.45
CA ASN A 268 -8.66 -45.87 -6.84
C ASN A 268 -9.17 -44.80 -5.88
N TYR A 269 -8.27 -44.27 -5.04
CA TYR A 269 -8.60 -43.18 -4.14
C TYR A 269 -9.00 -41.90 -4.91
N TYR A 270 -8.28 -41.58 -5.99
CA TYR A 270 -8.61 -40.44 -6.85
C TYR A 270 -10.04 -40.54 -7.43
N ARG A 271 -10.42 -41.71 -7.95
CA ARG A 271 -11.80 -41.96 -8.44
C ARG A 271 -12.85 -41.87 -7.34
N PHE A 272 -12.54 -42.36 -6.14
CA PHE A 272 -13.42 -42.23 -4.98
C PHE A 272 -13.69 -40.75 -4.63
N LEU A 273 -12.65 -39.91 -4.66
CA LEU A 273 -12.80 -38.47 -4.42
C LEU A 273 -13.64 -37.79 -5.52
N LEU A 274 -13.43 -38.17 -6.78
CA LEU A 274 -14.26 -37.70 -7.90
C LEU A 274 -15.74 -38.02 -7.73
N GLN A 275 -16.04 -39.28 -7.39
CA GLN A 275 -17.41 -39.70 -7.12
C GLN A 275 -18.00 -38.92 -5.94
N THR A 276 -17.23 -38.69 -4.89
CA THR A 276 -17.65 -37.85 -3.76
C THR A 276 -17.98 -36.44 -4.21
N LEU A 277 -17.09 -35.82 -5.00
CA LEU A 277 -17.24 -34.46 -5.51
C LEU A 277 -18.54 -34.28 -6.32
N ASP A 278 -18.89 -35.27 -7.15
CA ASP A 278 -20.12 -35.27 -7.95
C ASP A 278 -21.40 -35.30 -7.08
N THR A 279 -21.34 -35.84 -5.85
CA THR A 279 -22.49 -35.86 -4.92
C THR A 279 -22.73 -34.54 -4.19
N ILE A 280 -21.76 -33.62 -4.19
CA ILE A 280 -21.87 -32.38 -3.41
C ILE A 280 -22.88 -31.45 -4.09
N ALA A 281 -23.98 -31.15 -3.40
CA ALA A 281 -25.06 -30.31 -3.93
C ALA A 281 -24.75 -28.80 -3.82
N LEU A 282 -24.15 -28.37 -2.70
CA LEU A 282 -23.87 -26.96 -2.37
C LEU A 282 -22.38 -26.78 -2.04
N PRO A 283 -21.51 -26.59 -3.06
CA PRO A 283 -20.06 -26.59 -2.87
C PRO A 283 -19.54 -25.52 -1.91
N THR A 284 -20.19 -24.35 -1.87
CA THR A 284 -19.79 -23.23 -1.00
C THR A 284 -20.07 -23.46 0.49
N LYS A 285 -20.88 -24.48 0.84
CA LYS A 285 -21.20 -24.86 2.22
C LYS A 285 -20.59 -26.20 2.61
N ASP A 286 -19.74 -26.76 1.76
CA ASP A 286 -19.18 -28.09 1.92
C ASP A 286 -17.68 -28.05 1.71
N GLU A 287 -16.93 -28.08 2.82
CA GLU A 287 -15.46 -27.98 2.81
C GLU A 287 -14.80 -29.05 1.94
N ARG A 288 -15.46 -30.20 1.69
CA ARG A 288 -14.93 -31.26 0.82
C ARG A 288 -14.72 -30.77 -0.60
N ALA A 289 -15.57 -29.91 -1.12
CA ALA A 289 -15.53 -29.53 -2.53
C ALA A 289 -14.21 -28.88 -2.91
N LEU A 290 -13.82 -27.83 -2.17
CA LEU A 290 -12.57 -27.12 -2.43
C LEU A 290 -11.35 -27.98 -2.08
N GLU A 291 -11.38 -28.74 -0.98
CA GLU A 291 -10.25 -29.56 -0.55
C GLU A 291 -9.97 -30.73 -1.51
N ILE A 292 -11.00 -31.37 -2.05
CA ILE A 292 -10.84 -32.38 -3.10
C ILE A 292 -10.19 -31.74 -4.33
N ILE A 293 -10.66 -30.58 -4.78
CA ILE A 293 -10.09 -29.88 -5.95
C ILE A 293 -8.62 -29.51 -5.70
N ARG A 294 -8.30 -28.96 -4.52
CA ARG A 294 -6.93 -28.62 -4.09
C ARG A 294 -6.01 -29.84 -4.10
N PHE A 295 -6.49 -30.97 -3.60
CA PHE A 295 -5.75 -32.22 -3.60
C PHE A 295 -5.55 -32.75 -5.03
N MET A 296 -6.59 -32.71 -5.86
CA MET A 296 -6.56 -33.25 -7.22
C MET A 296 -5.70 -32.43 -8.18
N ALA A 297 -5.74 -31.10 -8.06
CA ALA A 297 -4.89 -30.22 -8.85
C ALA A 297 -3.43 -30.41 -8.46
N ASN A 298 -3.11 -30.40 -7.16
CA ASN A 298 -1.75 -30.57 -6.63
C ASN A 298 -0.70 -29.71 -7.37
N ASP A 299 -1.05 -28.47 -7.70
CA ASP A 299 -0.23 -27.53 -8.50
C ASP A 299 0.13 -28.04 -9.92
N GLN A 300 -0.58 -29.07 -10.42
CA GLN A 300 -0.52 -29.65 -11.76
C GLN A 300 -1.83 -29.42 -12.53
N PRO A 301 -1.81 -29.48 -13.87
CA PRO A 301 -3.03 -29.31 -14.65
C PRO A 301 -3.98 -30.48 -14.40
N LEU A 302 -5.23 -30.18 -14.03
CA LEU A 302 -6.26 -31.19 -13.88
C LEU A 302 -6.41 -32.00 -15.18
N PRO A 303 -6.40 -33.35 -15.15
CA PRO A 303 -6.74 -34.17 -16.31
C PRO A 303 -8.18 -33.91 -16.78
N ASP A 304 -8.50 -34.19 -18.05
CA ASP A 304 -9.83 -33.91 -18.64
C ASP A 304 -10.99 -34.61 -17.91
N GLU A 305 -10.76 -35.86 -17.46
CA GLU A 305 -11.73 -36.61 -16.64
C GLU A 305 -12.05 -35.85 -15.36
N ALA A 306 -11.02 -35.32 -14.68
CA ALA A 306 -11.19 -34.57 -13.45
C ALA A 306 -11.81 -33.20 -13.69
N TRP A 307 -11.36 -32.49 -14.71
CA TRP A 307 -11.90 -31.20 -15.10
C TRP A 307 -13.41 -31.26 -15.31
N THR A 308 -13.93 -32.32 -15.92
CA THR A 308 -15.37 -32.47 -16.15
C THR A 308 -16.18 -32.43 -14.86
N SER A 309 -15.77 -33.14 -13.81
CA SER A 309 -16.44 -33.13 -12.50
C SER A 309 -16.21 -31.80 -11.75
N VAL A 310 -14.99 -31.28 -11.77
CA VAL A 310 -14.65 -29.99 -11.15
C VAL A 310 -15.47 -28.85 -11.76
N PHE A 311 -15.60 -28.81 -13.08
CA PHE A 311 -16.35 -27.79 -13.80
C PHE A 311 -17.85 -27.83 -13.48
N LYS A 312 -18.45 -29.02 -13.33
CA LYS A 312 -19.85 -29.16 -12.87
C LYS A 312 -20.06 -28.64 -11.44
N VAL A 313 -19.06 -28.80 -10.57
CA VAL A 313 -19.07 -28.22 -9.23
C VAL A 313 -18.97 -26.70 -9.31
N MET A 314 -18.02 -26.18 -10.08
CA MET A 314 -17.82 -24.74 -10.28
C MET A 314 -19.06 -24.03 -10.84
N ALA A 315 -19.81 -24.68 -11.75
CA ALA A 315 -21.05 -24.13 -12.29
C ALA A 315 -22.14 -23.87 -11.23
N ARG A 316 -22.00 -24.45 -10.03
CA ARG A 316 -22.90 -24.25 -8.87
C ARG A 316 -22.30 -23.33 -7.80
N ILE A 317 -21.27 -22.57 -8.15
CA ILE A 317 -20.59 -21.63 -7.25
C ILE A 317 -20.90 -20.21 -7.70
N GLY A 318 -21.64 -19.50 -6.85
CA GLY A 318 -21.96 -18.08 -7.06
C GLY A 318 -20.82 -17.14 -6.65
N ASN A 319 -21.20 -15.88 -6.45
CA ASN A 319 -20.30 -14.78 -6.11
C ASN A 319 -19.45 -15.05 -4.84
N TYR A 320 -18.29 -14.40 -4.73
CA TYR A 320 -17.32 -14.40 -3.61
C TYR A 320 -16.49 -15.66 -3.40
N HIS A 321 -16.92 -16.81 -3.90
CA HIS A 321 -16.20 -18.08 -3.70
C HIS A 321 -15.54 -18.58 -4.98
N LEU A 322 -16.01 -18.14 -6.15
CA LEU A 322 -15.58 -18.67 -7.44
C LEU A 322 -14.07 -18.46 -7.67
N SER A 323 -13.54 -17.30 -7.30
CA SER A 323 -12.11 -16.96 -7.41
C SER A 323 -11.19 -18.05 -6.85
N SER A 324 -11.49 -18.59 -5.68
CA SER A 324 -10.69 -19.66 -5.06
C SER A 324 -10.71 -20.94 -5.90
N TYR A 325 -11.86 -21.31 -6.45
CA TYR A 325 -11.98 -22.52 -7.27
C TYR A 325 -11.28 -22.34 -8.62
N VAL A 326 -11.39 -21.15 -9.22
CA VAL A 326 -10.70 -20.79 -10.46
C VAL A 326 -9.17 -20.81 -10.27
N ASP A 327 -8.67 -20.30 -9.15
CA ASP A 327 -7.23 -20.33 -8.82
C ASP A 327 -6.70 -21.78 -8.84
N TYR A 328 -7.28 -22.66 -8.02
CA TYR A 328 -6.81 -24.05 -7.92
C TYR A 328 -7.07 -24.90 -9.17
N ALA A 329 -8.21 -24.70 -9.85
CA ALA A 329 -8.58 -25.55 -10.98
C ALA A 329 -7.91 -25.14 -12.30
N ILE A 330 -7.45 -23.88 -12.41
CA ILE A 330 -6.89 -23.32 -13.64
C ILE A 330 -5.56 -22.61 -13.38
N ALA A 331 -5.57 -21.56 -12.54
CA ALA A 331 -4.49 -20.56 -12.51
C ALA A 331 -3.17 -21.05 -11.91
N ARG A 332 -3.26 -21.91 -10.89
CA ARG A 332 -2.14 -22.32 -10.04
C ARG A 332 -1.23 -23.36 -10.69
N SER A 333 -1.66 -23.95 -11.79
CA SER A 333 -0.85 -24.93 -12.50
C SER A 333 0.32 -24.25 -13.23
N GLU A 334 1.55 -24.54 -12.78
CA GLU A 334 2.77 -23.96 -13.38
C GLU A 334 3.09 -24.55 -14.77
N ASN A 335 2.60 -25.76 -15.06
CA ASN A 335 2.92 -26.52 -16.28
C ASN A 335 1.72 -26.67 -17.24
N ALA A 336 0.58 -26.02 -16.97
CA ALA A 336 -0.57 -26.10 -17.87
C ALA A 336 -0.26 -25.41 -19.21
N PRO A 337 -0.46 -26.09 -20.36
CA PRO A 337 -0.48 -25.41 -21.66
C PRO A 337 -1.49 -24.26 -21.65
N GLU A 338 -1.09 -23.11 -22.16
CA GLU A 338 -1.90 -21.89 -22.10
C GLU A 338 -3.26 -22.08 -22.79
N GLU A 339 -3.27 -22.83 -23.90
CA GLU A 339 -4.48 -23.13 -24.68
C GLU A 339 -5.53 -23.91 -23.86
N ILE A 340 -5.08 -24.79 -22.97
CA ILE A 340 -5.99 -25.56 -22.10
C ILE A 340 -6.63 -24.62 -21.08
N SER A 341 -5.84 -23.77 -20.43
CA SER A 341 -6.34 -22.79 -19.47
C SER A 341 -7.29 -21.79 -20.11
N GLN A 342 -6.96 -21.28 -21.31
CA GLN A 342 -7.80 -20.40 -22.10
C GLN A 342 -9.14 -21.07 -22.50
N SER A 343 -9.10 -22.32 -22.97
CA SER A 343 -10.31 -23.10 -23.30
C SER A 343 -11.23 -23.30 -22.07
N ARG A 344 -10.64 -23.51 -20.89
CA ARG A 344 -11.39 -23.63 -19.63
C ARG A 344 -12.04 -22.32 -19.20
N ILE A 345 -11.34 -21.19 -19.39
CA ILE A 345 -11.90 -19.84 -19.18
C ILE A 345 -13.08 -19.61 -20.12
N ASP A 346 -12.93 -19.97 -21.39
CA ASP A 346 -14.00 -19.84 -22.39
C ASP A 346 -15.24 -20.65 -22.02
N ALA A 347 -15.05 -21.88 -21.52
CA ALA A 347 -16.16 -22.71 -21.05
C ALA A 347 -16.92 -22.06 -19.88
N ILE A 348 -16.22 -21.40 -18.95
CA ILE A 348 -16.86 -20.65 -17.85
C ILE A 348 -17.74 -19.54 -18.44
N PHE A 349 -17.19 -18.67 -19.27
CA PHE A 349 -17.95 -17.53 -19.83
C PHE A 349 -19.08 -17.97 -20.76
N GLN A 350 -18.93 -19.10 -21.46
CA GLN A 350 -20.01 -19.69 -22.27
C GLN A 350 -21.19 -20.11 -21.38
N LEU A 351 -20.95 -20.75 -20.23
CA LEU A 351 -22.02 -21.10 -19.30
C LEU A 351 -22.63 -19.89 -18.60
N VAL A 352 -21.83 -18.87 -18.29
CA VAL A 352 -22.31 -17.58 -17.76
C VAL A 352 -23.27 -16.93 -18.75
N ALA A 353 -22.88 -16.82 -20.02
CA ALA A 353 -23.73 -16.29 -21.09
C ALA A 353 -25.02 -17.10 -21.28
N ALA A 354 -24.97 -18.41 -21.05
CA ALA A 354 -26.14 -19.30 -21.09
C ALA A 354 -27.01 -19.27 -19.83
N GLY A 355 -26.65 -18.50 -18.80
CA GLY A 355 -27.37 -18.47 -17.51
C GLY A 355 -27.29 -19.80 -16.73
N LYS A 356 -26.25 -20.60 -16.97
CA LYS A 356 -26.05 -21.95 -16.40
C LYS A 356 -24.87 -22.02 -15.42
N PHE A 357 -24.32 -20.88 -15.04
CA PHE A 357 -23.19 -20.78 -14.11
C PHE A 357 -23.57 -19.91 -12.91
N GLY A 358 -23.09 -20.27 -11.72
CA GLY A 358 -23.45 -19.60 -10.46
C GLY A 358 -24.70 -20.15 -9.77
N LEU A 359 -25.15 -21.35 -10.13
CA LEU A 359 -26.43 -21.90 -9.65
C LEU A 359 -26.49 -22.04 -8.11
N PRO A 360 -27.67 -21.90 -7.48
CA PRO A 360 -29.01 -21.85 -8.08
C PRO A 360 -29.41 -20.49 -8.68
N LEU A 361 -28.67 -19.41 -8.40
CA LEU A 361 -28.95 -18.09 -8.94
C LEU A 361 -27.82 -17.66 -9.90
N PRO A 362 -28.03 -17.71 -11.22
CA PRO A 362 -26.98 -17.42 -12.17
C PRO A 362 -26.29 -16.08 -11.93
N ILE A 363 -24.95 -16.07 -11.98
CA ILE A 363 -24.16 -14.84 -11.83
C ILE A 363 -24.13 -14.05 -13.13
N LYS A 364 -24.01 -12.73 -13.01
CA LYS A 364 -23.86 -11.84 -14.18
C LYS A 364 -22.45 -11.95 -14.77
N LYS A 365 -22.31 -11.54 -16.04
CA LYS A 365 -21.02 -11.50 -16.74
C LYS A 365 -19.97 -10.69 -15.98
N GLU A 366 -20.33 -9.51 -15.48
CA GLU A 366 -19.42 -8.63 -14.74
C GLU A 366 -18.94 -9.28 -13.44
N GLN A 367 -19.82 -10.00 -12.74
CA GLN A 367 -19.45 -10.72 -11.52
C GLN A 367 -18.50 -11.87 -11.82
N ALA A 368 -18.80 -12.66 -12.86
CA ALA A 368 -17.91 -13.73 -13.31
C ALA A 368 -16.54 -13.17 -13.72
N PHE A 369 -16.51 -12.03 -14.42
CA PHE A 369 -15.29 -11.35 -14.81
C PHE A 369 -14.40 -11.02 -13.62
N PHE A 370 -14.92 -10.33 -12.60
CA PHE A 370 -14.12 -9.96 -11.43
C PHE A 370 -13.69 -11.18 -10.58
N GLU A 371 -14.54 -12.19 -10.42
CA GLU A 371 -14.18 -13.42 -9.70
C GLU A 371 -13.06 -14.19 -10.42
N VAL A 372 -13.13 -14.29 -11.75
CA VAL A 372 -12.10 -14.93 -12.56
C VAL A 372 -10.80 -14.14 -12.50
N MET A 373 -10.85 -12.80 -12.62
CA MET A 373 -9.67 -11.94 -12.50
C MET A 373 -9.00 -12.07 -11.13
N GLU A 374 -9.77 -12.09 -10.02
CA GLU A 374 -9.22 -12.29 -8.67
C GLU A 374 -8.64 -13.71 -8.50
N GLY A 375 -9.28 -14.74 -9.08
CA GLY A 375 -8.71 -16.09 -9.15
C GLY A 375 -7.39 -16.15 -9.91
N PHE A 376 -7.17 -15.22 -10.85
CA PHE A 376 -5.95 -15.10 -11.67
C PHE A 376 -4.97 -14.05 -11.16
N LYS A 377 -5.14 -13.53 -9.95
CA LYS A 377 -4.29 -12.47 -9.38
C LYS A 377 -2.77 -12.75 -9.47
N ARG A 378 -2.36 -14.02 -9.42
CA ARG A 378 -0.96 -14.45 -9.51
C ARG A 378 -0.54 -14.94 -10.90
N ASN A 379 -1.46 -14.93 -11.87
CA ASN A 379 -1.25 -15.44 -13.23
C ASN A 379 -1.53 -14.33 -14.25
N GLN A 380 -0.49 -13.54 -14.54
CA GLN A 380 -0.56 -12.37 -15.41
C GLN A 380 -1.03 -12.69 -16.84
N PRO A 381 -0.54 -13.74 -17.54
CA PRO A 381 -1.03 -14.07 -18.88
C PRO A 381 -2.53 -14.35 -18.93
N LEU A 382 -3.07 -15.06 -17.93
CA LEU A 382 -4.51 -15.35 -17.89
C LEU A 382 -5.35 -14.11 -17.58
N ARG A 383 -4.89 -13.19 -16.71
CA ARG A 383 -5.55 -11.89 -16.52
C ARG A 383 -5.61 -11.10 -17.83
N GLN A 384 -4.50 -11.07 -18.56
CA GLN A 384 -4.43 -10.42 -19.87
C GLN A 384 -5.44 -11.04 -20.85
N TYR A 385 -5.49 -12.37 -20.96
CA TYR A 385 -6.45 -13.05 -21.82
C TYR A 385 -7.91 -12.69 -21.51
N VAL A 386 -8.27 -12.65 -20.22
CA VAL A 386 -9.63 -12.34 -19.77
C VAL A 386 -10.02 -10.90 -20.14
N ILE A 387 -9.11 -9.93 -19.93
CA ILE A 387 -9.35 -8.54 -20.35
C ILE A 387 -9.57 -8.46 -21.86
N GLU A 388 -8.65 -9.00 -22.65
CA GLU A 388 -8.67 -8.89 -24.12
C GLU A 388 -9.93 -9.47 -24.75
N LYS A 389 -10.54 -10.48 -24.12
CA LYS A 389 -11.67 -11.21 -24.69
C LYS A 389 -13.01 -10.82 -24.09
N TYR A 390 -13.05 -10.38 -22.84
CA TYR A 390 -14.29 -10.26 -22.08
C TYR A 390 -14.53 -8.88 -21.44
N ALA A 391 -13.62 -7.91 -21.59
CA ALA A 391 -13.78 -6.58 -20.99
C ALA A 391 -14.62 -5.59 -21.81
N ASP A 392 -14.61 -5.67 -23.14
CA ASP A 392 -15.13 -4.61 -24.04
C ASP A 392 -16.63 -4.31 -23.90
N ASP A 393 -17.44 -5.29 -23.51
CA ASP A 393 -18.91 -5.20 -23.40
C ASP A 393 -19.41 -5.27 -21.95
N LEU A 394 -18.52 -5.07 -20.95
CA LEU A 394 -18.92 -5.02 -19.55
C LEU A 394 -19.73 -3.76 -19.24
N VAL A 395 -20.87 -3.94 -18.55
CA VAL A 395 -21.68 -2.82 -18.06
C VAL A 395 -21.38 -2.59 -16.57
N LEU A 396 -20.40 -1.73 -16.29
CA LEU A 396 -19.89 -1.52 -14.94
C LEU A 396 -20.66 -0.47 -14.15
N ASP A 397 -21.03 -0.80 -12.91
CA ASP A 397 -21.48 0.18 -11.93
C ASP A 397 -20.31 1.03 -11.38
N GLU A 398 -20.62 2.08 -10.60
CA GLU A 398 -19.62 2.99 -10.02
C GLU A 398 -18.53 2.29 -9.20
N LYS A 399 -18.89 1.25 -8.43
CA LYS A 399 -17.93 0.50 -7.62
C LYS A 399 -17.06 -0.37 -8.52
N GLN A 400 -17.67 -1.04 -9.48
CA GLN A 400 -16.99 -1.91 -10.43
C GLN A 400 -16.01 -1.13 -11.31
N LYS A 401 -16.34 0.10 -11.74
CA LYS A 401 -15.39 0.96 -12.46
C LYS A 401 -14.13 1.22 -11.64
N ALA A 402 -14.30 1.60 -10.37
CA ALA A 402 -13.17 1.83 -9.48
C ALA A 402 -12.33 0.56 -9.23
N THR A 403 -13.00 -0.59 -9.07
CA THR A 403 -12.35 -1.90 -8.94
C THR A 403 -11.58 -2.28 -10.19
N PHE A 404 -12.15 -2.08 -11.38
CA PHE A 404 -11.48 -2.41 -12.64
C PHE A 404 -10.24 -1.55 -12.87
N PHE A 405 -10.30 -0.24 -12.58
CA PHE A 405 -9.11 0.62 -12.61
C PHE A 405 -8.01 0.11 -11.67
N SER A 406 -8.37 -0.29 -10.44
CA SER A 406 -7.42 -0.86 -9.48
C SER A 406 -6.82 -2.18 -9.96
N GLU A 407 -7.59 -3.01 -10.67
CA GLU A 407 -7.06 -4.25 -11.27
C GLU A 407 -6.03 -3.93 -12.36
N LEU A 408 -6.32 -2.98 -13.25
CA LEU A 408 -5.36 -2.52 -14.26
C LEU A 408 -4.08 -1.95 -13.63
N MET A 409 -4.18 -1.17 -12.56
CA MET A 409 -3.02 -0.66 -11.82
C MET A 409 -2.20 -1.82 -11.21
N SER A 410 -2.87 -2.82 -10.62
CA SER A 410 -2.18 -3.99 -10.06
C SER A 410 -1.45 -4.76 -11.14
N MET A 411 -2.12 -5.01 -12.27
CA MET A 411 -1.51 -5.67 -13.42
C MET A 411 -0.29 -4.90 -13.94
N TYR A 412 -0.35 -3.56 -14.04
CA TYR A 412 0.78 -2.74 -14.45
C TYR A 412 1.97 -2.87 -13.50
N LYS A 413 1.70 -2.85 -12.19
CA LYS A 413 2.72 -2.97 -11.15
C LYS A 413 3.42 -4.33 -11.16
N ASP A 414 2.66 -5.40 -11.36
CA ASP A 414 3.18 -6.78 -11.33
C ASP A 414 3.91 -7.16 -12.63
N GLU A 415 3.64 -6.44 -13.72
CA GLU A 415 4.25 -6.71 -15.03
C GLU A 415 5.76 -6.35 -15.03
N THR A 416 6.55 -7.11 -15.77
CA THR A 416 7.99 -6.87 -15.93
C THR A 416 8.38 -6.67 -17.40
N GLN A 417 7.57 -7.17 -18.34
CA GLN A 417 7.79 -7.02 -19.77
C GLN A 417 7.32 -5.66 -20.25
N THR A 418 8.24 -4.85 -20.77
CA THR A 418 7.97 -3.49 -21.25
C THR A 418 6.83 -3.43 -22.27
N ARG A 419 6.77 -4.38 -23.21
CA ARG A 419 5.71 -4.42 -24.23
C ARG A 419 4.31 -4.59 -23.61
N ILE A 420 4.18 -5.42 -22.59
CA ILE A 420 2.89 -5.67 -21.93
C ILE A 420 2.54 -4.49 -21.02
N LYS A 421 3.52 -3.88 -20.33
CA LYS A 421 3.29 -2.63 -19.57
C LYS A 421 2.67 -1.53 -20.42
N SER A 422 3.26 -1.25 -21.59
CA SER A 422 2.72 -0.22 -22.49
C SER A 422 1.32 -0.56 -23.01
N LYS A 423 0.97 -1.85 -23.13
CA LYS A 423 -0.40 -2.30 -23.44
C LYS A 423 -1.37 -2.06 -22.28
N ILE A 424 -0.94 -2.31 -21.05
CA ILE A 424 -1.76 -2.02 -19.86
C ILE A 424 -1.97 -0.51 -19.70
N ILE A 425 -0.96 0.32 -20.01
CA ILE A 425 -1.11 1.78 -20.07
C ILE A 425 -2.17 2.20 -21.09
N GLN A 426 -2.21 1.54 -22.26
CA GLN A 426 -3.26 1.77 -23.24
C GLN A 426 -4.64 1.46 -22.65
N TRP A 427 -4.80 0.31 -21.99
CA TRP A 427 -6.07 -0.04 -21.33
C TRP A 427 -6.46 0.95 -20.22
N ILE A 428 -5.51 1.40 -19.40
CA ILE A 428 -5.75 2.42 -18.37
C ILE A 428 -6.24 3.72 -19.01
N GLY A 429 -5.57 4.17 -20.07
CA GLY A 429 -5.95 5.38 -20.81
C GLY A 429 -7.33 5.28 -21.45
N ASP A 430 -7.58 4.19 -22.18
CA ASP A 430 -8.88 3.95 -22.83
C ASP A 430 -10.01 3.90 -21.79
N PHE A 431 -9.79 3.19 -20.69
CA PHE A 431 -10.78 3.04 -19.63
C PHE A 431 -11.12 4.38 -18.97
N ILE A 432 -10.12 5.17 -18.54
CA ILE A 432 -10.36 6.46 -17.86
C ILE A 432 -10.97 7.50 -18.78
N ASN A 433 -10.68 7.42 -20.08
CA ASN A 433 -11.27 8.31 -21.07
C ASN A 433 -12.75 8.00 -21.31
N GLN A 434 -13.12 6.71 -21.32
CA GLN A 434 -14.50 6.26 -21.58
C GLN A 434 -15.40 6.32 -20.34
N HIS A 435 -14.84 6.27 -19.14
CA HIS A 435 -15.62 6.12 -17.90
C HIS A 435 -15.40 7.28 -16.93
N GLU A 436 -16.51 7.91 -16.54
CA GLU A 436 -16.55 8.86 -15.43
C GLU A 436 -17.19 8.18 -14.20
N TYR A 437 -16.59 8.42 -13.03
CA TYR A 437 -17.03 7.88 -11.74
C TYR A 437 -16.39 8.66 -10.59
N ALA A 438 -16.96 8.55 -9.38
CA ALA A 438 -16.63 9.43 -8.24
C ALA A 438 -15.13 9.49 -7.88
N LYS A 439 -14.38 8.37 -8.02
CA LYS A 439 -12.96 8.25 -7.66
C LYS A 439 -12.00 8.37 -8.85
N ALA A 440 -12.49 8.63 -10.06
CA ALA A 440 -11.68 8.64 -11.27
C ALA A 440 -10.50 9.63 -11.18
N ASN A 441 -10.77 10.84 -10.67
CA ASN A 441 -9.76 11.88 -10.51
C ASN A 441 -8.65 11.46 -9.53
N GLU A 442 -9.01 10.84 -8.40
CA GLU A 442 -8.05 10.41 -7.38
C GLU A 442 -7.20 9.28 -7.91
N GLN A 443 -7.82 8.23 -8.47
CA GLN A 443 -7.10 7.07 -8.97
C GLN A 443 -6.14 7.40 -10.13
N LEU A 444 -6.53 8.32 -11.03
CA LEU A 444 -5.65 8.75 -12.12
C LEU A 444 -4.40 9.48 -11.58
N TYR A 445 -4.60 10.42 -10.66
CA TYR A 445 -3.47 11.18 -10.09
C TYR A 445 -2.62 10.34 -9.12
N ASP A 446 -3.23 9.44 -8.36
CA ASP A 446 -2.53 8.48 -7.51
C ASP A 446 -1.69 7.52 -8.36
N PHE A 447 -2.18 7.09 -9.52
CA PHE A 447 -1.40 6.26 -10.43
C PHE A 447 -0.14 6.99 -10.90
N VAL A 448 -0.26 8.21 -11.43
CA VAL A 448 0.92 8.96 -11.90
C VAL A 448 1.87 9.38 -10.76
N TRP A 449 1.39 9.46 -9.53
CA TRP A 449 2.23 9.73 -8.36
C TRP A 449 3.31 8.65 -8.15
N HIS A 450 3.06 7.41 -8.56
CA HIS A 450 4.05 6.32 -8.45
C HIS A 450 5.29 6.54 -9.33
N PHE A 451 5.20 7.41 -10.35
CA PHE A 451 6.31 7.79 -11.22
C PHE A 451 7.17 8.92 -10.62
N LYS A 452 6.75 9.54 -9.51
CA LYS A 452 7.44 10.69 -8.90
C LYS A 452 8.75 10.26 -8.25
N LEU A 453 9.87 10.79 -8.74
CA LEU A 453 11.18 10.59 -8.14
C LEU A 453 11.27 11.28 -6.77
N THR A 454 12.09 10.72 -5.90
CA THR A 454 12.32 11.17 -4.52
C THR A 454 13.74 11.75 -4.36
N SER A 455 14.05 12.28 -3.18
CA SER A 455 15.41 12.71 -2.83
C SER A 455 16.41 11.55 -2.63
N TYR A 456 15.95 10.29 -2.66
CA TYR A 456 16.76 9.11 -2.40
C TYR A 456 17.07 8.36 -3.70
N GLU A 457 18.33 8.38 -4.16
CA GLU A 457 18.69 7.87 -5.49
C GLU A 457 18.50 6.34 -5.64
N GLN A 458 18.69 5.57 -4.57
CA GLN A 458 18.41 4.13 -4.59
C GLN A 458 16.94 3.85 -4.93
N ARG A 459 16.02 4.59 -4.29
CA ARG A 459 14.59 4.49 -4.56
C ARG A 459 14.24 4.96 -5.97
N ASN A 460 14.93 5.99 -6.47
CA ASN A 460 14.74 6.47 -7.84
C ASN A 460 15.11 5.41 -8.88
N SER A 461 16.08 4.54 -8.58
CA SER A 461 16.47 3.46 -9.49
C SER A 461 15.38 2.39 -9.61
N GLU A 462 14.70 2.07 -8.50
CA GLU A 462 13.53 1.18 -8.49
C GLU A 462 12.35 1.82 -9.22
N ILE A 463 12.05 3.09 -8.95
CA ILE A 463 10.95 3.82 -9.61
C ILE A 463 11.16 3.88 -11.12
N LYS A 464 12.37 4.22 -11.59
CA LYS A 464 12.67 4.28 -13.03
C LYS A 464 12.49 2.93 -13.74
N ARG A 465 12.71 1.81 -13.03
CA ARG A 465 12.51 0.44 -13.54
C ARG A 465 11.03 0.06 -13.55
N ASP A 466 10.33 0.32 -12.46
CA ASP A 466 8.97 -0.18 -12.23
C ASP A 466 7.89 0.76 -12.83
N TYR A 467 8.20 2.04 -12.94
CA TYR A 467 7.35 3.12 -13.44
C TYR A 467 8.17 4.02 -14.40
N PRO A 468 8.55 3.51 -15.59
CA PRO A 468 9.38 4.25 -16.53
C PRO A 468 8.66 5.49 -17.06
N GLU A 469 9.39 6.59 -17.20
CA GLU A 469 8.83 7.88 -17.66
C GLU A 469 8.20 7.79 -19.07
N SER A 470 8.65 6.86 -19.92
CA SER A 470 8.07 6.62 -21.25
C SER A 470 6.59 6.24 -21.19
N ASP A 471 6.23 5.40 -20.21
CA ASP A 471 4.85 4.94 -20.01
C ASP A 471 3.96 6.08 -19.49
N LEU A 472 4.50 6.90 -18.59
CA LEU A 472 3.82 8.11 -18.13
C LEU A 472 3.55 9.08 -19.29
N LYS A 473 4.54 9.31 -20.15
CA LYS A 473 4.39 10.17 -21.33
C LYS A 473 3.32 9.62 -22.28
N GLN A 474 3.27 8.31 -22.48
CA GLN A 474 2.19 7.67 -23.25
C GLN A 474 0.81 7.92 -22.62
N LEU A 475 0.66 7.68 -21.31
CA LEU A 475 -0.61 7.91 -20.61
C LEU A 475 -1.06 9.38 -20.67
N VAL A 476 -0.13 10.32 -20.50
CA VAL A 476 -0.40 11.75 -20.61
C VAL A 476 -0.94 12.11 -22.00
N VAL A 477 -0.36 11.56 -23.06
CA VAL A 477 -0.83 11.80 -24.44
C VAL A 477 -2.23 11.21 -24.63
N LEU A 478 -2.46 9.98 -24.15
CA LEU A 478 -3.75 9.31 -24.27
C LEU A 478 -4.87 10.00 -23.49
N SER A 479 -4.58 10.50 -22.28
CA SER A 479 -5.59 10.97 -21.31
C SER A 479 -5.47 12.46 -21.00
N ARG A 480 -4.93 13.26 -21.93
CA ARG A 480 -4.62 14.69 -21.73
C ARG A 480 -5.82 15.50 -21.26
N GLU A 481 -6.99 15.27 -21.86
CA GLU A 481 -8.23 15.96 -21.51
C GLU A 481 -8.72 15.58 -20.11
N ARG A 482 -8.61 14.29 -19.73
CA ARG A 482 -9.00 13.83 -18.39
C ARG A 482 -8.09 14.39 -17.31
N PHE A 483 -6.77 14.46 -17.54
CA PHE A 483 -5.87 15.17 -16.63
C PHE A 483 -6.28 16.63 -16.47
N ALA A 484 -6.57 17.34 -17.56
CA ALA A 484 -7.00 18.73 -17.50
C ALA A 484 -8.31 18.91 -16.70
N GLN A 485 -9.32 18.07 -16.96
CA GLN A 485 -10.61 18.07 -16.26
C GLN A 485 -10.44 17.81 -14.76
N TYR A 486 -9.57 16.87 -14.38
CA TYR A 486 -9.39 16.43 -13.00
C TYR A 486 -8.38 17.24 -12.19
N ALA A 487 -7.63 18.14 -12.82
CA ALA A 487 -6.56 18.91 -12.19
C ALA A 487 -7.03 19.70 -10.96
N THR A 488 -8.23 20.28 -11.01
CA THR A 488 -8.82 21.07 -9.92
C THR A 488 -9.82 20.31 -9.07
N THR A 489 -10.05 19.02 -9.36
CA THR A 489 -11.08 18.21 -8.68
C THR A 489 -10.50 17.59 -7.41
N THR A 490 -10.19 18.41 -6.40
CA THR A 490 -9.73 17.94 -5.09
C THR A 490 -10.07 18.96 -4.00
N PRO A 491 -10.50 18.52 -2.80
CA PRO A 491 -10.71 19.43 -1.67
C PRO A 491 -9.40 19.84 -0.97
N TYR A 492 -8.26 19.21 -1.32
CA TYR A 492 -6.99 19.40 -0.62
C TYR A 492 -6.07 20.36 -1.37
N PRO A 493 -5.68 21.51 -0.78
CA PRO A 493 -4.82 22.49 -1.45
C PRO A 493 -3.46 21.94 -1.88
N SER A 494 -2.85 21.05 -1.09
CA SER A 494 -1.56 20.42 -1.44
C SER A 494 -1.67 19.54 -2.67
N GLN A 495 -2.76 18.76 -2.78
CA GLN A 495 -3.00 17.95 -3.97
C GLN A 495 -3.30 18.82 -5.19
N LEU A 496 -4.04 19.92 -5.01
CA LEU A 496 -4.31 20.87 -6.10
C LEU A 496 -2.99 21.40 -6.68
N GLU A 497 -2.06 21.83 -5.82
CA GLU A 497 -0.75 22.30 -6.24
C GLU A 497 0.05 21.20 -6.97
N ASP A 498 0.13 19.99 -6.41
CA ASP A 498 0.83 18.86 -7.05
C ASP A 498 0.24 18.51 -8.43
N ARG A 499 -1.11 18.52 -8.56
CA ARG A 499 -1.82 18.23 -9.82
C ARG A 499 -1.58 19.31 -10.87
N LEU A 500 -1.61 20.58 -10.48
CA LEU A 500 -1.30 21.69 -11.39
C LEU A 500 0.17 21.67 -11.82
N ASN A 501 1.09 21.42 -10.89
CA ASN A 501 2.52 21.26 -11.18
C ASN A 501 2.75 20.12 -12.18
N PHE A 502 2.05 19.00 -12.02
CA PHE A 502 2.05 17.90 -12.99
C PHE A 502 1.56 18.37 -14.36
N CYS A 503 0.41 19.05 -14.44
CA CYS A 503 -0.12 19.57 -15.70
C CYS A 503 0.85 20.54 -16.39
N VAL A 504 1.49 21.44 -15.64
CA VAL A 504 2.49 22.38 -16.17
C VAL A 504 3.71 21.64 -16.73
N LYS A 505 4.27 20.70 -15.96
CA LYS A 505 5.45 19.91 -16.35
C LYS A 505 5.20 19.18 -17.68
N TYR A 506 4.01 18.59 -17.84
CA TYR A 506 3.65 17.80 -19.01
C TYR A 506 2.87 18.60 -20.09
N ASN A 507 2.88 19.93 -20.03
CA ASN A 507 2.22 20.81 -20.99
C ASN A 507 0.72 20.50 -21.22
N ILE A 508 -0.01 20.17 -20.15
CA ILE A 508 -1.45 19.92 -20.13
C ILE A 508 -2.17 21.25 -19.81
N PRO A 509 -2.95 21.81 -20.75
CA PRO A 509 -3.64 23.07 -20.51
C PRO A 509 -4.80 22.87 -19.53
N VAL A 510 -4.93 23.77 -18.55
CA VAL A 510 -6.08 23.83 -17.63
C VAL A 510 -6.67 25.23 -17.74
N PRO A 511 -7.65 25.46 -18.66
CA PRO A 511 -8.18 26.78 -18.94
C PRO A 511 -8.68 27.50 -17.69
N GLY A 512 -8.33 28.80 -17.57
CA GLY A 512 -8.70 29.63 -16.42
C GLY A 512 -7.88 29.38 -15.15
N VAL A 513 -6.97 28.39 -15.14
CA VAL A 513 -6.16 28.04 -13.96
C VAL A 513 -4.66 28.10 -14.27
N ILE A 514 -4.24 27.49 -15.38
CA ILE A 514 -2.87 27.59 -15.90
C ILE A 514 -2.89 28.60 -17.05
N PRO A 515 -2.24 29.77 -16.88
CA PRO A 515 -2.22 30.81 -17.92
C PRO A 515 -1.54 30.36 -19.21
N THR A 516 -2.08 30.78 -20.34
CA THR A 516 -1.37 30.79 -21.63
C THR A 516 -0.18 31.75 -21.59
N LEU A 517 0.73 31.69 -22.57
CA LEU A 517 1.84 32.65 -22.64
C LEU A 517 1.35 34.10 -22.80
N GLU A 518 0.25 34.34 -23.50
CA GLU A 518 -0.34 35.68 -23.65
C GLU A 518 -0.94 36.20 -22.34
N GLU A 519 -1.63 35.35 -21.58
CA GLU A 519 -2.16 35.71 -20.27
C GLU A 519 -1.03 35.89 -19.25
N ALA A 520 0.00 35.04 -19.32
CA ALA A 520 1.20 35.14 -18.50
C ALA A 520 1.89 36.50 -18.71
N ASP A 521 2.04 36.95 -19.96
CA ASP A 521 2.60 38.27 -20.27
C ASP A 521 1.80 39.40 -19.60
N LYS A 522 0.46 39.33 -19.65
CA LYS A 522 -0.42 40.32 -18.99
C LYS A 522 -0.28 40.29 -17.47
N ILE A 523 -0.22 39.11 -16.86
CA ILE A 523 -0.06 38.93 -15.41
C ILE A 523 1.29 39.52 -14.95
N LEU A 524 2.38 39.22 -15.66
CA LEU A 524 3.71 39.73 -15.32
C LEU A 524 3.81 41.25 -15.42
N LYS A 525 3.07 41.89 -16.33
CA LYS A 525 2.99 43.36 -16.46
C LYS A 525 2.06 44.02 -15.44
N GLY A 526 1.26 43.24 -14.71
CA GLY A 526 0.35 43.75 -13.68
C GLY A 526 1.06 44.15 -12.38
N ASN A 527 0.27 44.38 -11.34
CA ASN A 527 0.74 44.79 -10.01
C ASN A 527 0.45 43.75 -8.91
N ALA A 528 -0.28 42.68 -9.22
CA ALA A 528 -0.66 41.65 -8.24
C ALA A 528 0.49 40.66 -8.03
N VAL A 529 1.32 40.91 -7.00
CA VAL A 529 2.54 40.13 -6.73
C VAL A 529 2.25 38.66 -6.47
N SER A 530 1.16 38.34 -5.76
CA SER A 530 0.76 36.95 -5.48
C SER A 530 0.47 36.15 -6.76
N GLU A 531 -0.21 36.73 -7.74
CA GLU A 531 -0.47 36.09 -9.04
C GLU A 531 0.81 35.99 -9.89
N GLN A 532 1.71 36.98 -9.80
CA GLN A 532 3.02 36.94 -10.45
C GLN A 532 3.89 35.82 -9.88
N LEU A 533 3.95 35.68 -8.55
CA LEU A 533 4.67 34.61 -7.87
C LEU A 533 4.11 33.24 -8.28
N ARG A 534 2.79 33.07 -8.27
CA ARG A 534 2.12 31.85 -8.72
C ARG A 534 2.49 31.49 -10.16
N LEU A 535 2.46 32.47 -11.07
CA LEU A 535 2.86 32.27 -12.46
C LEU A 535 4.34 31.88 -12.58
N MET A 536 5.23 32.52 -11.83
CA MET A 536 6.66 32.19 -11.83
C MET A 536 6.92 30.73 -11.40
N LYS A 537 6.20 30.25 -10.38
CA LYS A 537 6.25 28.83 -9.96
C LYS A 537 5.88 27.89 -11.11
N PHE A 538 4.88 28.23 -11.93
CA PHE A 538 4.57 27.46 -13.13
C PHE A 538 5.65 27.56 -14.22
N LEU A 539 6.18 28.75 -14.49
CA LEU A 539 7.19 28.92 -15.55
C LEU A 539 8.48 28.15 -15.27
N VAL A 540 8.88 28.01 -14.00
CA VAL A 540 10.07 27.22 -13.61
C VAL A 540 9.88 25.72 -13.84
N LEU A 541 8.65 25.22 -13.74
CA LEU A 541 8.33 23.79 -13.91
C LEU A 541 8.21 23.35 -15.38
N LYS A 542 8.11 24.29 -16.32
CA LYS A 542 8.02 23.96 -17.74
C LYS A 542 9.32 23.36 -18.26
N GLU A 543 9.21 22.26 -19.01
CA GLU A 543 10.35 21.67 -19.72
C GLU A 543 10.85 22.60 -20.85
N GLU A 544 9.92 23.26 -21.54
CA GLU A 544 10.23 24.21 -22.61
C GLU A 544 10.37 25.63 -22.05
N ALA A 545 11.49 26.28 -22.37
CA ALA A 545 11.76 27.65 -21.96
C ALA A 545 10.74 28.62 -22.58
N PRO A 546 10.14 29.54 -21.80
CA PRO A 546 9.11 30.47 -22.30
C PRO A 546 9.73 31.67 -23.02
N LEU A 547 10.42 31.43 -24.14
CA LEU A 547 11.13 32.47 -24.92
C LEU A 547 10.28 33.72 -25.23
N PRO A 548 8.98 33.63 -25.57
CA PRO A 548 8.16 34.81 -25.81
C PRO A 548 8.03 35.77 -24.62
N LEU A 549 8.25 35.28 -23.39
CA LEU A 549 8.16 36.07 -22.16
C LEU A 549 9.49 36.71 -21.75
N GLU A 550 10.59 36.44 -22.45
CA GLU A 550 11.94 36.83 -22.04
C GLU A 550 12.04 38.35 -21.76
N ALA A 551 11.58 39.19 -22.68
CA ALA A 551 11.62 40.65 -22.51
C ALA A 551 10.80 41.12 -21.29
N THR A 552 9.64 40.50 -21.05
CA THR A 552 8.76 40.82 -19.93
C THR A 552 9.38 40.37 -18.60
N LEU A 553 10.02 39.20 -18.57
CA LEU A 553 10.78 38.71 -17.40
C LEU A 553 11.96 39.61 -17.06
N VAL A 554 12.68 40.13 -18.08
CA VAL A 554 13.77 41.09 -17.87
C VAL A 554 13.23 42.38 -17.23
N ALA A 555 12.09 42.89 -17.71
CA ALA A 555 11.46 44.07 -17.13
C ALA A 555 10.98 43.83 -15.70
N PHE A 556 10.47 42.63 -15.41
CA PHE A 556 9.97 42.23 -14.09
C PHE A 556 11.04 42.28 -12.99
N LEU A 557 12.33 42.04 -13.32
CA LEU A 557 13.43 42.16 -12.35
C LEU A 557 13.55 43.58 -11.74
N ALA A 558 13.03 44.60 -12.42
CA ALA A 558 13.03 45.98 -11.93
C ALA A 558 11.77 46.35 -11.12
N HIS A 559 10.79 45.45 -11.00
CA HIS A 559 9.56 45.70 -10.25
C HIS A 559 9.85 45.97 -8.77
N LYS A 560 8.98 46.79 -8.16
CA LYS A 560 9.04 47.17 -6.76
C LYS A 560 7.65 47.06 -6.14
N SER A 561 7.56 46.46 -4.97
CA SER A 561 6.37 46.42 -4.14
C SER A 561 6.74 46.76 -2.70
N LEU A 562 5.91 47.57 -2.05
CA LEU A 562 6.06 47.93 -0.63
C LEU A 562 5.22 47.04 0.28
N GLU A 563 4.14 46.46 -0.25
CA GLU A 563 3.17 45.67 0.50
C GLU A 563 3.57 44.17 0.52
N ASP A 564 4.02 43.65 -0.63
CA ASP A 564 4.32 42.22 -0.83
C ASP A 564 5.81 42.00 -1.14
N LYS A 565 6.69 42.53 -0.29
CA LYS A 565 8.13 42.52 -0.55
C LYS A 565 8.71 41.10 -0.62
N ASP A 566 8.32 40.22 0.29
CA ASP A 566 8.91 38.87 0.37
C ASP A 566 8.49 38.01 -0.83
N ASP A 567 7.19 38.02 -1.17
CA ASP A 567 6.66 37.35 -2.36
C ASP A 567 7.29 37.88 -3.65
N LEU A 568 7.54 39.19 -3.74
CA LEU A 568 8.21 39.78 -4.90
C LEU A 568 9.67 39.29 -5.02
N VAL A 569 10.40 39.21 -3.91
CA VAL A 569 11.78 38.69 -3.89
C VAL A 569 11.81 37.21 -4.32
N GLU A 570 10.86 36.40 -3.84
CA GLU A 570 10.70 35.02 -4.28
C GLU A 570 10.40 34.95 -5.78
N ALA A 571 9.46 35.76 -6.28
CA ALA A 571 9.10 35.81 -7.69
C ALA A 571 10.28 36.25 -8.58
N GLN A 572 11.08 37.22 -8.15
CA GLN A 572 12.28 37.68 -8.85
C GLN A 572 13.38 36.60 -8.85
N THR A 573 13.51 35.85 -7.76
CA THR A 573 14.44 34.71 -7.69
C THR A 573 14.05 33.65 -8.72
N LEU A 574 12.77 33.29 -8.80
CA LEU A 574 12.27 32.35 -9.82
C LEU A 574 12.42 32.92 -11.24
N ALA A 575 12.24 34.23 -11.44
CA ALA A 575 12.45 34.88 -12.73
C ALA A 575 13.90 34.72 -13.23
N ILE A 576 14.89 34.81 -12.34
CA ILE A 576 16.31 34.54 -12.65
C ILE A 576 16.48 33.11 -13.17
N GLU A 577 15.85 32.13 -12.52
CA GLU A 577 15.91 30.73 -12.95
C GLU A 577 15.29 30.52 -14.33
N VAL A 578 14.12 31.12 -14.58
CA VAL A 578 13.44 31.04 -15.89
C VAL A 578 14.30 31.69 -16.98
N LEU A 579 14.89 32.86 -16.73
CA LEU A 579 15.79 33.53 -17.67
C LEU A 579 17.07 32.73 -17.93
N GLY A 580 17.57 32.02 -16.92
CA GLY A 580 18.66 31.05 -17.06
C GLY A 580 18.29 29.89 -17.98
N ASN A 581 17.07 29.33 -17.83
CA ASN A 581 16.55 28.28 -18.72
C ASN A 581 16.32 28.78 -20.16
N CYS A 582 15.95 30.06 -20.32
CA CYS A 582 15.87 30.72 -21.64
C CYS A 582 17.24 30.98 -22.28
N LYS A 583 18.34 30.82 -21.52
CA LYS A 583 19.69 31.22 -21.94
C LYS A 583 19.75 32.66 -22.45
N THR A 584 19.17 33.56 -21.65
CA THR A 584 18.98 34.96 -22.05
C THR A 584 20.28 35.62 -22.52
N THR A 585 20.15 36.45 -23.56
CA THR A 585 21.25 37.30 -24.04
C THR A 585 21.10 38.76 -23.61
N HIS A 586 20.03 39.10 -22.88
CA HIS A 586 19.76 40.45 -22.42
C HIS A 586 20.76 40.89 -21.37
N ARG A 587 21.53 41.93 -21.72
CA ARG A 587 22.54 42.51 -20.84
C ARG A 587 21.99 42.93 -19.48
N THR A 588 20.80 43.51 -19.44
CA THR A 588 20.12 43.95 -18.21
C THR A 588 19.91 42.80 -17.22
N ALA A 589 19.43 41.63 -17.69
CA ALA A 589 19.24 40.47 -16.83
C ALA A 589 20.56 39.89 -16.34
N ILE A 590 21.56 39.79 -17.21
CA ILE A 590 22.89 39.30 -16.82
C ILE A 590 23.54 40.22 -15.79
N ASP A 591 23.48 41.54 -15.99
CA ASP A 591 24.02 42.50 -15.02
C ASP A 591 23.25 42.45 -13.69
N TYR A 592 21.93 42.25 -13.71
CA TYR A 592 21.13 42.02 -12.50
C TYR A 592 21.64 40.79 -11.71
N MET A 593 21.82 39.66 -12.39
CA MET A 593 22.36 38.42 -11.80
C MET A 593 23.79 38.61 -11.26
N ILE A 594 24.65 39.36 -11.96
CA ILE A 594 26.00 39.64 -11.49
C ILE A 594 26.00 40.54 -10.25
N ASN A 595 25.06 41.48 -10.17
CA ASN A 595 24.94 42.39 -9.04
C ASN A 595 24.37 41.73 -7.78
N SER A 596 23.71 40.58 -7.88
CA SER A 596 23.28 39.81 -6.69
C SER A 596 24.42 38.99 -6.06
N LEU A 597 25.46 38.62 -6.81
CA LEU A 597 26.58 37.79 -6.34
C LEU A 597 27.27 38.22 -5.02
N PRO A 598 27.44 39.53 -4.72
CA PRO A 598 28.03 39.96 -3.46
C PRO A 598 27.18 39.61 -2.22
N ASN A 599 25.89 39.32 -2.39
CA ASN A 599 24.95 39.05 -1.30
C ASN A 599 24.91 37.55 -0.96
N TYR A 600 24.30 37.22 0.18
CA TYR A 600 24.05 35.85 0.62
C TYR A 600 22.54 35.62 0.70
N GLY A 601 21.98 34.94 -0.31
CA GLY A 601 20.54 34.73 -0.45
C GLY A 601 20.18 33.74 -1.56
N ASN A 602 18.90 33.39 -1.66
CA ASN A 602 18.39 32.47 -2.68
C ASN A 602 18.55 33.06 -4.11
N ASP A 603 18.45 34.37 -4.24
CA ASP A 603 18.69 35.13 -5.47
C ASP A 603 20.14 35.01 -5.96
N THR A 604 21.12 34.99 -5.04
CA THR A 604 22.52 34.75 -5.36
C THR A 604 22.75 33.34 -5.90
N GLU A 605 22.16 32.31 -5.26
CA GLU A 605 22.31 30.93 -5.73
C GLU A 605 21.60 30.70 -7.07
N ALA A 606 20.40 31.24 -7.24
CA ALA A 606 19.68 31.24 -8.52
C ALA A 606 20.50 31.92 -9.62
N ALA A 607 21.11 33.08 -9.34
CA ALA A 607 21.96 33.81 -10.27
C ALA A 607 23.19 33.01 -10.68
N LYS A 608 23.87 32.35 -9.73
CA LYS A 608 25.02 31.48 -10.04
C LYS A 608 24.62 30.36 -11.01
N ILE A 609 23.50 29.68 -10.75
CA ILE A 609 22.99 28.60 -11.60
C ILE A 609 22.62 29.14 -12.99
N ALA A 610 21.88 30.25 -13.04
CA ALA A 610 21.43 30.88 -14.28
C ALA A 610 22.59 31.35 -15.16
N LEU A 611 23.59 32.03 -14.59
CA LEU A 611 24.77 32.51 -15.34
C LEU A 611 25.57 31.38 -15.98
N VAL A 612 25.68 30.23 -15.31
CA VAL A 612 26.30 29.03 -15.88
C VAL A 612 25.45 28.45 -17.02
N LYS A 613 24.11 28.36 -16.84
CA LYS A 613 23.19 27.88 -17.89
C LYS A 613 23.19 28.78 -19.13
N ILE A 614 23.29 30.10 -18.96
CA ILE A 614 23.40 31.10 -20.03
C ILE A 614 24.70 30.90 -20.83
N GLY A 615 25.80 30.56 -20.16
CA GLY A 615 27.07 30.22 -20.80
C GLY A 615 27.72 31.41 -21.49
N LYS A 616 28.01 31.29 -22.80
CA LYS A 616 28.80 32.26 -23.59
C LYS A 616 28.35 33.73 -23.44
N ALA A 617 27.06 34.00 -23.40
CA ALA A 617 26.55 35.38 -23.29
C ALA A 617 26.89 36.05 -21.95
N ALA A 618 27.09 35.26 -20.89
CA ALA A 618 27.47 35.76 -19.57
C ALA A 618 28.96 36.08 -19.42
N VAL A 619 29.82 35.54 -20.28
CA VAL A 619 31.30 35.61 -20.14
C VAL A 619 31.84 37.04 -20.15
N ALA A 620 31.51 37.83 -21.17
CA ALA A 620 32.01 39.21 -21.27
C ALA A 620 31.51 40.11 -20.12
N PRO A 621 30.23 40.06 -19.71
CA PRO A 621 29.75 40.69 -18.48
C PRO A 621 30.52 40.28 -17.21
N LEU A 622 30.72 38.98 -17.00
CA LEU A 622 31.45 38.43 -15.84
C LEU A 622 32.90 38.89 -15.81
N GLN A 623 33.59 38.84 -16.96
CA GLN A 623 34.95 39.31 -17.12
C GLN A 623 35.05 40.80 -16.79
N ALA A 624 34.15 41.64 -17.33
CA ALA A 624 34.15 43.07 -17.07
C ALA A 624 33.91 43.39 -15.58
N ARG A 625 33.12 42.58 -14.87
CA ARG A 625 32.94 42.73 -13.42
C ARG A 625 34.20 42.30 -12.66
N LEU A 626 34.82 41.19 -13.04
CA LEU A 626 36.06 40.69 -12.46
C LEU A 626 37.18 41.72 -12.62
N ASP A 627 37.27 42.36 -13.78
CA ASP A 627 38.32 43.33 -14.08
C ASP A 627 38.29 44.56 -13.16
N LYS A 628 37.10 44.91 -12.66
CA LYS A 628 36.84 46.02 -11.74
C LYS A 628 36.99 45.67 -10.25
N THR A 629 37.26 44.41 -9.92
CA THR A 629 37.47 44.00 -8.52
C THR A 629 38.81 44.46 -7.97
N THR A 630 38.87 44.67 -6.66
CA THR A 630 40.08 45.01 -5.90
C THR A 630 40.44 43.87 -4.93
N LEU A 631 41.58 44.00 -4.24
CA LEU A 631 41.99 43.03 -3.21
C LEU A 631 40.99 42.89 -2.05
N GLN A 632 40.12 43.87 -1.84
CA GLN A 632 39.07 43.82 -0.81
C GLN A 632 37.85 42.98 -1.23
N ASP A 633 37.72 42.67 -2.52
CA ASP A 633 36.59 41.95 -3.10
C ASP A 633 36.82 40.43 -3.18
N GLY A 634 37.61 39.86 -2.28
CA GLY A 634 38.09 38.47 -2.39
C GLY A 634 36.98 37.42 -2.54
N GLY A 635 35.86 37.58 -1.83
CA GLY A 635 34.71 36.70 -1.96
C GLY A 635 34.03 36.79 -3.34
N LEU A 636 33.89 38.00 -3.88
CA LEU A 636 33.33 38.23 -5.22
C LEU A 636 34.27 37.73 -6.32
N GLN A 637 35.58 37.95 -6.17
CA GLN A 637 36.60 37.41 -7.07
C GLN A 637 36.50 35.88 -7.16
N PHE A 638 36.44 35.21 -6.00
CA PHE A 638 36.28 33.75 -5.94
C PHE A 638 35.04 33.28 -6.70
N GLN A 639 33.88 33.92 -6.48
CA GLN A 639 32.64 33.56 -7.15
C GLN A 639 32.71 33.76 -8.67
N LEU A 640 33.16 34.93 -9.14
CA LEU A 640 33.26 35.26 -10.56
C LEU A 640 34.19 34.29 -11.32
N ILE A 641 35.34 33.97 -10.72
CA ILE A 641 36.31 33.02 -11.29
C ILE A 641 35.71 31.61 -11.35
N THR A 642 35.03 31.18 -10.28
CA THR A 642 34.37 29.87 -10.24
C THR A 642 33.29 29.74 -11.31
N LEU A 643 32.48 30.79 -11.51
CA LEU A 643 31.45 30.83 -12.56
C LEU A 643 32.06 30.73 -13.96
N LEU A 644 33.11 31.53 -14.25
CA LEU A 644 33.83 31.45 -15.53
C LEU A 644 34.42 30.05 -15.76
N GLY A 645 34.99 29.43 -14.73
CA GLY A 645 35.47 28.04 -14.80
C GLY A 645 34.35 27.03 -15.10
N LYS A 646 33.18 27.17 -14.46
CA LYS A 646 32.01 26.30 -14.69
C LYS A 646 31.39 26.46 -16.08
N ILE A 647 31.46 27.65 -16.68
CA ILE A 647 31.06 27.87 -18.09
C ILE A 647 32.00 27.10 -19.04
N GLY A 648 33.25 26.86 -18.64
CA GLY A 648 34.20 26.04 -19.39
C GLY A 648 34.74 26.76 -20.62
N LYS A 649 34.90 26.03 -21.74
CA LYS A 649 35.62 26.53 -22.94
C LYS A 649 35.10 27.85 -23.51
N ASP A 650 33.81 28.14 -23.37
CA ASP A 650 33.22 29.41 -23.80
C ASP A 650 33.79 30.62 -23.05
N ALA A 651 34.33 30.42 -21.84
CA ALA A 651 34.93 31.45 -20.99
C ALA A 651 36.42 31.70 -21.28
N LYS A 652 37.01 31.07 -22.31
CA LYS A 652 38.39 31.30 -22.76
C LYS A 652 38.80 32.78 -22.93
N PRO A 653 37.93 33.70 -23.42
CA PRO A 653 38.27 35.13 -23.49
C PRO A 653 38.65 35.77 -22.14
N ALA A 654 38.17 35.21 -21.02
CA ALA A 654 38.46 35.72 -19.68
C ALA A 654 39.81 35.22 -19.10
N ALA A 655 40.54 34.36 -19.81
CA ALA A 655 41.78 33.75 -19.32
C ALA A 655 42.82 34.78 -18.84
N ARG A 656 42.99 35.89 -19.56
CA ARG A 656 43.93 36.96 -19.16
C ARG A 656 43.51 37.63 -17.85
N SER A 657 42.22 37.89 -17.69
CA SER A 657 41.67 38.48 -16.47
C SER A 657 41.83 37.55 -15.27
N ILE A 658 41.60 36.23 -15.46
CA ILE A 658 41.80 35.22 -14.42
C ILE A 658 43.28 35.09 -14.06
N GLN A 659 44.18 35.03 -15.06
CA GLN A 659 45.63 34.95 -14.83
C GLN A 659 46.14 36.16 -14.04
N ARG A 660 45.68 37.37 -14.37
CA ARG A 660 46.02 38.59 -13.62
C ARG A 660 45.65 38.45 -12.13
N ILE A 661 44.49 37.90 -11.80
CA ILE A 661 44.08 37.68 -10.41
C ILE A 661 44.92 36.58 -9.75
N LEU A 662 45.23 35.49 -10.46
CA LEU A 662 46.12 34.43 -9.97
C LEU A 662 47.50 34.97 -9.61
N ASP A 663 48.06 35.87 -10.42
CA ASP A 663 49.40 36.43 -10.20
C ASP A 663 49.43 37.45 -9.05
N THR A 664 48.31 38.17 -8.82
CA THR A 664 48.24 39.28 -7.85
C THR A 664 47.64 38.89 -6.50
N SER A 665 46.83 37.84 -6.43
CA SER A 665 46.15 37.42 -5.21
C SER A 665 47.05 36.60 -4.28
N THR A 666 47.02 36.94 -2.99
CA THR A 666 47.66 36.18 -1.91
C THR A 666 46.71 35.19 -1.22
N ASN A 667 45.42 35.22 -1.56
CA ASN A 667 44.41 34.33 -0.98
C ASN A 667 44.45 32.95 -1.66
N LYS A 668 44.68 31.89 -0.88
CA LYS A 668 44.84 30.52 -1.37
C LYS A 668 43.61 29.99 -2.11
N ASP A 669 42.40 30.30 -1.63
CA ASP A 669 41.15 29.79 -2.23
C ASP A 669 40.91 30.42 -3.61
N ILE A 670 41.21 31.72 -3.74
CA ILE A 670 41.09 32.45 -5.01
C ILE A 670 42.10 31.91 -6.03
N ARG A 671 43.36 31.68 -5.59
CA ARG A 671 44.40 31.11 -6.45
C ARG A 671 44.01 29.72 -6.95
N TYR A 672 43.54 28.85 -6.04
CA TYR A 672 43.06 27.52 -6.40
C TYR A 672 41.90 27.57 -7.40
N ALA A 673 40.89 28.42 -7.15
CA ALA A 673 39.78 28.60 -8.07
C ALA A 673 40.24 29.13 -9.44
N ALA A 674 41.23 30.02 -9.48
CA ALA A 674 41.78 30.57 -10.72
C ALA A 674 42.56 29.51 -11.53
N GLU A 675 43.38 28.69 -10.88
CA GLU A 675 44.08 27.56 -11.51
C GLU A 675 43.08 26.55 -12.09
N ALA A 676 42.08 26.15 -11.30
CA ALA A 676 41.03 25.22 -11.73
C ALA A 676 40.21 25.81 -12.90
N ALA A 677 39.85 27.09 -12.84
CA ALA A 677 39.13 27.76 -13.92
C ALA A 677 39.99 27.83 -15.19
N LEU A 678 41.26 28.22 -15.10
CA LEU A 678 42.18 28.25 -16.26
C LEU A 678 42.32 26.88 -16.92
N GLN A 679 42.32 25.80 -16.14
CA GLN A 679 42.32 24.44 -16.69
C GLN A 679 41.00 24.09 -17.38
N ALA A 680 39.86 24.47 -16.79
CA ALA A 680 38.52 24.18 -17.33
C ALA A 680 38.19 24.93 -18.64
N ILE A 681 38.79 26.10 -18.87
CA ILE A 681 38.51 26.96 -20.04
C ILE A 681 39.46 26.73 -21.23
N GLN A 682 40.43 25.80 -21.12
CA GLN A 682 41.45 25.55 -22.16
C GLN A 682 40.91 25.04 -23.50
#